data_AF-A0A226EUS9-F1
#
_entry.id   AF-A0A226EUS9-F1
#
_cell.length_a   1.000
_cell.length_b   1.000
_cell.length_c   1.000
_cell.angle_alpha   90.00
_cell.angle_beta   90.00
_cell.angle_gamma   90.00
#
_symmetry.space_group_name_H-M   'P 1'
#
loop_
_entity.id
_entity.type
_entity.pdbx_description
1 polymer ?
#
loop_
_entity_poly.entity_id
_entity_poly.type
_entity_poly.pdbx_seq_one_letter_code
_entity_poly.pdbx_strand_id
1 'polypeptide(L)'
;MEPTLKAPIHKNRRTTMEQISNFISPESLFKDINLFSKLYDASVPLTNLTKFSIPQPTPPDPPHGSWIDWPFSRVVQQEFTPAEIGQEFGPTWATHWFKVELRVPEEWSGRDVHLRWVTGSESTVYSSEGALLQGINPKFREEFPLPPGTTTATFYIEMACNHIMGAGPDYKNGWGDEITPPSPNLFFKLTVADIALFREDIFQLYTDLEMLNGIASNLGDTHIGYQAMFVANQMVNDIRVDKLEEAKTLAANFFSSGTGQKSHQLFAMGHCHIDTAWLWPYSETIRKCARSFSAQLQLMKQYPEYKFVCSQAQQLAWVKETYPDLYQEIHDQVINEKQFIVVGSTWVEMDGNVPSGEAFMRQYFYGQQFFRKEFGVACKEFWLPDTFGYSAQIPQMIKHVGIDRFLTQKMSWSLVNRFPNNSFIWEGIDGSQVMCHFPPGDSYGMSGSVDEFLKSQNNSQDKGRCNNGIYLFGHGDGGGGPTRTIIERIKRVQNVDGLPNVRFSVPDEFFENLATEKDKFYKWVGELYLELHNGTYTTQAKIKWYNRKGEIFLREVEELMSIAYTMGRVDEQQLAVDIEEVDSNWKNLLLNQFHDVLPGSCIQLVAEEAWRIYEEVFSSLKILRDAYHVRILGGGTTTKAIYNPLTWPVHTVIFMKPDNDQDLPVGEFIQTVNLHSDPFENQGEGRFRVPNTFAAALVNLSPSGYSTFQPIEPLNKVTYAANTPSPGFGTFSNGIIHLEASTASPGLPTEKLFFNGSDVAFNDFLNRGVEPGRFYIYDDLPLIWDAWDVMDYHLETRREPDFTNMELQLLSYGDIVGCYRWSANFGNGSSIIRYTIMRCDSPMIEYYTIVDWKEEHKMLKVEFPADVLARNCTFEIQYGHTTRPTHINTSWDMAKFEVCGHKWMDMSQNDKGITVITDSKYGWHVRENIIQLSLLRAPKNPDANCDMHKHFIYYAVLPHVGTFQEADVIKKAYELNVLGSNNIPLMATDLVGANLPNSWVTLSDNTVIADTVKVAAEIPRAICVRLYESFGGYANPTITMGFGIVRVEECNGLENKIGDIPHTGNGFSVQFKPFQIRSFLVYF
;
A
#
# COMPACT_ATOMS: atom_id res chain seq x y z
N MET A 1 13.63 29.12 -71.65
CA MET A 1 12.72 28.68 -70.57
C MET A 1 12.69 27.17 -70.62
N GLU A 2 13.52 26.50 -69.83
CA GLU A 2 13.42 25.05 -69.68
C GLU A 2 12.20 24.71 -68.81
N PRO A 3 11.48 23.62 -69.12
CA PRO A 3 10.47 23.10 -68.22
C PRO A 3 11.19 22.63 -66.95
N THR A 4 10.92 23.29 -65.83
CA THR A 4 11.42 22.86 -64.53
C THR A 4 11.00 21.42 -64.30
N LEU A 5 11.96 20.51 -64.26
CA LEU A 5 11.74 19.11 -63.86
C LEU A 5 11.09 19.13 -62.47
N LYS A 6 9.79 18.86 -62.42
CA LYS A 6 9.05 18.72 -61.15
C LYS A 6 9.18 17.29 -60.68
N ALA A 7 9.46 17.11 -59.39
CA ALA A 7 9.45 15.79 -58.77
C ALA A 7 8.07 15.12 -58.94
N PRO A 8 8.00 13.78 -59.00
CA PRO A 8 6.73 13.07 -59.05
C PRO A 8 5.81 13.45 -57.87
N ILE A 9 4.53 13.68 -58.17
CA ILE A 9 3.49 13.94 -57.16
C ILE A 9 3.23 12.67 -56.33
N HIS A 10 3.31 11.50 -56.98
CA HIS A 10 3.18 10.22 -56.29
C HIS A 10 4.43 9.95 -55.43
N LYS A 11 4.23 9.72 -54.13
CA LYS A 11 5.27 9.38 -53.16
C LYS A 11 5.07 7.96 -52.67
N ASN A 12 6.14 7.18 -52.58
CA ASN A 12 6.09 5.87 -51.94
C ASN A 12 6.08 6.05 -50.42
N ARG A 13 5.00 5.59 -49.77
CA ARG A 13 4.77 5.78 -48.33
C ARG A 13 5.95 5.30 -47.48
N ARG A 14 6.45 4.08 -47.72
CA ARG A 14 7.56 3.52 -46.95
C ARG A 14 8.79 4.43 -47.00
N THR A 15 9.24 4.80 -48.19
CA THR A 15 10.45 5.63 -48.34
C THR A 15 10.28 7.03 -47.76
N THR A 16 9.08 7.62 -47.88
CA THR A 16 8.80 8.95 -47.35
C THR A 16 8.74 8.93 -45.82
N MET A 17 8.10 7.92 -45.23
CA MET A 17 8.07 7.74 -43.78
C MET A 17 9.46 7.47 -43.20
N GLU A 18 10.27 6.62 -43.84
CA GLU A 18 11.65 6.37 -43.43
C GLU A 18 12.51 7.66 -43.53
N GLN A 19 12.29 8.51 -44.53
CA GLN A 19 12.96 9.81 -44.61
C GLN A 19 12.59 10.72 -43.44
N ILE A 20 11.31 10.84 -43.11
CA ILE A 20 10.83 11.69 -42.01
C ILE A 20 11.38 11.16 -40.68
N SER A 21 11.21 9.87 -40.41
CA SER A 21 11.68 9.22 -39.17
C SER A 21 13.19 9.38 -38.98
N ASN A 22 14.01 9.15 -40.02
CA ASN A 22 15.45 9.36 -39.93
C ASN A 22 15.83 10.84 -39.70
N PHE A 23 15.02 11.79 -40.16
CA PHE A 23 15.30 13.22 -39.98
C PHE A 23 15.06 13.70 -38.54
N ILE A 24 14.25 12.98 -37.76
CA ILE A 24 13.99 13.30 -36.34
C ILE A 24 14.62 12.29 -35.37
N SER A 25 15.16 11.16 -35.84
CA SER A 25 15.67 10.13 -34.91
C SER A 25 17.04 10.50 -34.29
N PRO A 26 17.18 10.48 -32.95
CA PRO A 26 18.48 10.65 -32.27
C PRO A 26 19.46 9.49 -32.53
N GLU A 27 18.94 8.34 -32.97
CA GLU A 27 19.70 7.11 -33.25
C GLU A 27 20.01 6.90 -34.73
N SER A 28 19.60 7.83 -35.61
CA SER A 28 19.80 7.69 -37.04
C SER A 28 21.29 7.60 -37.43
N LEU A 29 21.57 7.04 -38.61
CA LEU A 29 22.91 7.07 -39.20
C LEU A 29 23.36 8.48 -39.64
N PHE A 30 22.44 9.45 -39.67
CA PHE A 30 22.64 10.80 -40.21
C PHE A 30 22.69 11.85 -39.09
N LYS A 31 23.32 11.53 -37.96
CA LYS A 31 23.41 12.41 -36.78
C LYS A 31 24.09 13.75 -37.07
N ASP A 32 24.84 13.86 -38.15
CA ASP A 32 25.50 15.09 -38.58
C ASP A 32 24.57 16.08 -39.31
N ILE A 33 23.43 15.62 -39.84
CA ILE A 33 22.56 16.44 -40.71
C ILE A 33 21.07 16.38 -40.39
N ASN A 34 20.65 15.54 -39.45
CA ASN A 34 19.25 15.44 -39.04
C ASN A 34 18.81 16.66 -38.19
N LEU A 35 17.51 16.78 -37.93
CA LEU A 35 16.97 17.93 -37.18
C LEU A 35 17.32 17.85 -35.70
N PHE A 36 17.30 16.65 -35.12
CA PHE A 36 17.57 16.43 -33.70
C PHE A 36 18.97 16.93 -33.31
N SER A 37 19.99 16.69 -34.15
CA SER A 37 21.35 17.15 -33.85
C SER A 37 21.54 18.67 -33.94
N LYS A 38 20.55 19.39 -34.49
CA LYS A 38 20.52 20.86 -34.52
C LYS A 38 19.81 21.48 -33.31
N LEU A 39 19.33 20.68 -32.35
CA LEU A 39 18.75 21.21 -31.11
C LEU A 39 19.77 22.04 -30.32
N TYR A 40 21.06 21.68 -30.44
CA TYR A 40 22.16 22.41 -29.84
C TYR A 40 23.20 22.79 -30.90
N ASP A 41 23.32 24.09 -31.20
CA ASP A 41 24.19 24.59 -32.28
C ASP A 41 25.67 24.59 -31.91
N ALA A 42 25.97 24.89 -30.64
CA ALA A 42 27.32 25.00 -30.11
C ALA A 42 27.34 24.65 -28.64
N SER A 43 28.46 24.11 -28.15
CA SER A 43 28.67 23.79 -26.75
C SER A 43 30.09 24.15 -26.31
N VAL A 44 30.24 24.54 -25.04
CA VAL A 44 31.52 24.83 -24.40
C VAL A 44 31.65 23.96 -23.15
N PRO A 45 32.63 23.03 -23.10
CA PRO A 45 32.82 22.15 -21.95
C PRO A 45 33.19 22.93 -20.70
N LEU A 46 32.70 22.48 -19.55
CA LEU A 46 33.07 23.06 -18.25
C LEU A 46 34.50 22.65 -17.91
N THR A 47 35.37 23.65 -17.70
CA THR A 47 36.80 23.42 -17.41
C THR A 47 37.15 23.54 -15.93
N ASN A 48 36.26 24.09 -15.10
CA ASN A 48 36.48 24.24 -13.66
C ASN A 48 35.37 23.51 -12.88
N LEU A 49 35.57 22.21 -12.70
CA LEU A 49 34.68 21.33 -11.96
C LEU A 49 35.40 20.88 -10.69
N THR A 50 34.74 21.06 -9.56
CA THR A 50 35.24 20.54 -8.28
C THR A 50 34.11 19.79 -7.58
N LYS A 51 34.46 18.83 -6.73
CA LYS A 51 33.53 17.94 -6.05
C LYS A 51 33.83 17.79 -4.57
N PHE A 52 32.78 17.55 -3.81
CA PHE A 52 32.81 17.05 -2.44
C PHE A 52 32.02 15.73 -2.40
N SER A 53 32.53 14.72 -1.70
CA SER A 53 31.85 13.43 -1.55
C SER A 53 31.44 13.27 -0.10
N ILE A 54 30.16 12.99 0.14
CA ILE A 54 29.68 12.77 1.50
C ILE A 54 30.42 11.55 2.09
N PRO A 55 31.01 11.66 3.30
CA PRO A 55 31.65 10.53 3.96
C PRO A 55 30.66 9.38 4.11
N GLN A 56 31.08 8.20 3.68
CA GLN A 56 30.25 7.00 3.79
C GLN A 56 30.28 6.50 5.24
N PRO A 57 29.14 6.01 5.77
CA PRO A 57 29.12 5.38 7.09
C PRO A 57 30.02 4.14 7.12
N THR A 58 30.47 3.78 8.32
CA THR A 58 31.33 2.60 8.50
C THR A 58 30.51 1.35 8.29
N PRO A 59 30.96 0.36 7.49
CA PRO A 59 30.27 -0.93 7.41
C PRO A 59 30.01 -1.51 8.81
N PRO A 60 28.83 -2.09 9.07
CA PRO A 60 27.84 -2.57 8.11
C PRO A 60 26.77 -1.54 7.70
N ASP A 61 26.81 -0.31 8.21
CA ASP A 61 25.74 0.66 7.96
C ASP A 61 25.71 1.05 6.47
N PRO A 62 24.57 0.90 5.78
CA PRO A 62 24.46 1.24 4.37
C PRO A 62 24.49 2.76 4.17
N PRO A 63 25.01 3.24 3.02
CA PRO A 63 25.22 4.67 2.78
C PRO A 63 23.95 5.52 2.53
N HIS A 64 22.79 4.86 2.43
CA HIS A 64 21.52 5.55 2.19
C HIS A 64 21.14 6.46 3.37
N GLY A 65 20.47 7.57 3.09
CA GLY A 65 20.06 8.55 4.10
C GLY A 65 21.19 9.41 4.68
N SER A 66 22.47 9.10 4.42
CA SER A 66 23.59 9.89 4.95
C SER A 66 23.57 11.37 4.53
N TRP A 67 22.92 11.71 3.42
CA TRP A 67 22.73 13.07 2.94
C TRP A 67 21.93 13.95 3.93
N ILE A 68 21.09 13.36 4.80
CA ILE A 68 20.26 14.09 5.77
C ILE A 68 21.14 14.91 6.74
N ASP A 69 22.30 14.37 7.13
CA ASP A 69 23.25 15.03 8.03
C ASP A 69 24.13 16.09 7.32
N TRP A 70 23.97 16.25 6.01
CA TRP A 70 24.76 17.14 5.16
C TRP A 70 23.86 18.12 4.40
N PRO A 71 23.15 19.02 5.11
CA PRO A 71 22.40 20.08 4.46
C PRO A 71 23.34 20.97 3.65
N PHE A 72 22.79 21.68 2.65
CA PHE A 72 23.55 22.55 1.74
C PHE A 72 24.52 23.48 2.48
N SER A 73 24.07 24.11 3.57
CA SER A 73 24.86 25.04 4.39
C SER A 73 26.14 24.43 4.97
N ARG A 74 26.15 23.11 5.23
CA ARG A 74 27.32 22.36 5.68
C ARG A 74 28.20 21.95 4.51
N VAL A 75 27.58 21.51 3.40
CA VAL A 75 28.28 21.06 2.19
C VAL A 75 29.15 22.17 1.61
N VAL A 76 28.62 23.39 1.45
CA VAL A 76 29.37 24.50 0.82
C VAL A 76 30.57 25.00 1.65
N GLN A 77 30.67 24.60 2.92
CA GLN A 77 31.82 24.90 3.78
C GLN A 77 32.95 23.86 3.65
N GLN A 78 32.71 22.75 2.96
CA GLN A 78 33.69 21.68 2.79
C GLN A 78 34.72 22.03 1.73
N GLU A 79 35.85 21.32 1.78
CA GLU A 79 36.86 21.41 0.72
C GLU A 79 36.41 20.61 -0.50
N PHE A 80 36.23 21.30 -1.63
CA PHE A 80 35.95 20.67 -2.91
C PHE A 80 37.27 20.38 -3.65
N THR A 81 37.41 19.15 -4.11
CA THR A 81 38.58 18.64 -4.86
C THR A 81 38.32 18.63 -6.36
N PRO A 82 39.32 18.70 -7.25
CA PRO A 82 39.09 18.66 -8.70
C PRO A 82 38.30 17.43 -9.17
N ALA A 83 37.42 17.62 -10.16
CA ALA A 83 36.66 16.57 -10.83
C ALA A 83 36.76 16.73 -12.35
N GLU A 84 36.68 15.62 -13.10
CA GLU A 84 36.85 15.63 -14.56
C GLU A 84 35.72 14.86 -15.28
N ILE A 85 35.41 15.27 -16.50
CA ILE A 85 34.52 14.52 -17.40
C ILE A 85 35.16 13.16 -17.70
N GLY A 86 34.39 12.10 -17.54
CA GLY A 86 34.83 10.71 -17.66
C GLY A 86 35.14 10.04 -16.32
N GLN A 87 35.14 10.78 -15.21
CA GLN A 87 35.28 10.22 -13.87
C GLN A 87 34.01 9.45 -13.45
N GLU A 88 34.21 8.40 -12.66
CA GLU A 88 33.16 7.57 -12.07
C GLU A 88 32.94 7.89 -10.58
N PHE A 89 31.69 7.81 -10.15
CA PHE A 89 31.21 8.17 -8.81
C PHE A 89 30.30 7.08 -8.25
N GLY A 90 30.43 6.79 -6.96
CA GLY A 90 29.77 5.67 -6.29
C GLY A 90 30.36 5.45 -4.89
N PRO A 91 30.03 4.33 -4.23
CA PRO A 91 29.20 3.23 -4.72
C PRO A 91 27.69 3.57 -4.67
N THR A 92 26.83 2.58 -4.87
CA THR A 92 25.37 2.72 -4.82
C THR A 92 24.90 3.49 -3.57
N TRP A 93 23.95 4.40 -3.76
CA TRP A 93 23.39 5.32 -2.75
C TRP A 93 24.36 6.40 -2.23
N ALA A 94 25.63 6.40 -2.65
CA ALA A 94 26.54 7.50 -2.33
C ALA A 94 26.04 8.82 -2.93
N THR A 95 26.38 9.93 -2.26
CA THR A 95 26.03 11.27 -2.70
C THR A 95 27.27 12.11 -2.91
N HIS A 96 27.36 12.74 -4.08
CA HIS A 96 28.44 13.63 -4.46
C HIS A 96 27.89 15.00 -4.81
N TRP A 97 28.56 16.04 -4.34
CA TRP A 97 28.23 17.42 -4.64
C TRP A 97 29.28 18.00 -5.58
N PHE A 98 28.85 18.68 -6.63
CA PHE A 98 29.74 19.34 -7.58
C PHE A 98 29.53 20.85 -7.50
N LYS A 99 30.62 21.61 -7.39
CA LYS A 99 30.59 23.05 -7.58
C LYS A 99 30.93 23.34 -9.04
N VAL A 100 29.98 23.95 -9.74
CA VAL A 100 30.05 24.27 -11.16
C VAL A 100 30.16 25.77 -11.33
N GLU A 101 31.31 26.24 -11.79
CA GLU A 101 31.54 27.64 -12.14
C GLU A 101 31.55 27.78 -13.66
N LEU A 102 30.60 28.54 -14.20
CA LEU A 102 30.44 28.71 -15.65
C LEU A 102 30.46 30.17 -16.06
N ARG A 103 30.94 30.40 -17.28
CA ARG A 103 30.92 31.68 -17.98
C ARG A 103 30.32 31.48 -19.36
N VAL A 104 29.21 32.16 -19.62
CA VAL A 104 28.56 32.17 -20.93
C VAL A 104 29.40 33.03 -21.88
N PRO A 105 29.78 32.52 -23.08
CA PRO A 105 30.47 33.31 -24.09
C PRO A 105 29.72 34.59 -24.43
N GLU A 106 30.43 35.70 -24.66
CA GLU A 106 29.80 37.00 -24.94
C GLU A 106 28.94 36.95 -26.21
N GLU A 107 29.34 36.15 -27.21
CA GLU A 107 28.55 35.91 -28.43
C GLU A 107 27.20 35.21 -28.19
N TRP A 108 26.99 34.61 -27.01
CA TRP A 108 25.75 33.92 -26.64
C TRP A 108 24.84 34.79 -25.76
N SER A 109 25.22 36.03 -25.46
CA SER A 109 24.43 36.93 -24.63
C SER A 109 23.01 37.13 -25.18
N GLY A 110 22.01 36.94 -24.32
CA GLY A 110 20.59 37.03 -24.68
C GLY A 110 20.04 35.85 -25.48
N ARG A 111 20.83 34.79 -25.69
CA ARG A 111 20.38 33.52 -26.30
C ARG A 111 19.96 32.53 -25.22
N ASP A 112 19.21 31.50 -25.61
CA ASP A 112 18.84 30.42 -24.72
C ASP A 112 20.02 29.45 -24.55
N VAL A 113 20.47 29.29 -23.30
CA VAL A 113 21.66 28.51 -22.95
C VAL A 113 21.27 27.51 -21.90
N HIS A 114 21.57 26.24 -22.14
CA HIS A 114 21.33 25.16 -21.18
C HIS A 114 22.64 24.67 -20.60
N LEU A 115 22.65 24.37 -19.30
CA LEU A 115 23.66 23.52 -18.68
C LEU A 115 23.27 22.06 -18.94
N ARG A 116 24.16 21.27 -19.55
CA ARG A 116 23.95 19.82 -19.76
C ARG A 116 24.79 19.03 -18.78
N TRP A 117 24.17 18.07 -18.12
CA TRP A 117 24.78 17.24 -17.08
C TRP A 117 24.30 15.80 -17.21
N VAL A 118 25.22 14.91 -17.61
CA VAL A 118 24.91 13.49 -17.86
C VAL A 118 25.81 12.60 -17.05
N THR A 119 25.23 11.89 -16.08
CA THR A 119 25.94 10.94 -15.20
C THR A 119 25.38 9.52 -15.27
N GLY A 120 24.20 9.33 -15.88
CA GLY A 120 23.44 8.08 -15.76
C GLY A 120 22.74 7.91 -14.40
N SER A 121 22.81 8.92 -13.53
CA SER A 121 22.23 8.92 -12.18
C SER A 121 21.29 10.10 -11.99
N GLU A 122 20.49 10.07 -10.93
CA GLU A 122 19.65 11.21 -10.57
C GLU A 122 20.50 12.37 -10.00
N SER A 123 20.11 13.62 -10.27
CA SER A 123 20.82 14.80 -9.77
C SER A 123 19.89 16.00 -9.53
N THR A 124 20.34 16.99 -8.76
CA THR A 124 19.59 18.20 -8.44
C THR A 124 20.49 19.43 -8.58
N VAL A 125 20.03 20.46 -9.28
CA VAL A 125 20.74 21.75 -9.39
C VAL A 125 20.29 22.70 -8.28
N TYR A 126 21.25 23.29 -7.59
CA TYR A 126 21.09 24.31 -6.56
C TYR A 126 21.78 25.61 -6.97
N SER A 127 21.22 26.76 -6.54
CA SER A 127 21.88 28.07 -6.67
C SER A 127 23.09 28.18 -5.74
N SER A 128 23.88 29.24 -5.89
CA SER A 128 24.99 29.56 -4.98
C SER A 128 24.55 29.81 -3.54
N GLU A 129 23.29 30.18 -3.34
CA GLU A 129 22.66 30.46 -2.04
C GLU A 129 21.93 29.25 -1.45
N GLY A 130 21.82 28.14 -2.21
CA GLY A 130 21.18 26.91 -1.76
C GLY A 130 19.72 26.76 -2.17
N ALA A 131 19.19 27.64 -3.02
CA ALA A 131 17.85 27.47 -3.56
C ALA A 131 17.81 26.28 -4.53
N LEU A 132 16.83 25.39 -4.39
CA LEU A 132 16.65 24.22 -5.24
C LEU A 132 16.01 24.65 -6.57
N LEU A 133 16.71 24.44 -7.69
CA LEU A 133 16.31 25.01 -8.99
C LEU A 133 15.57 24.01 -9.87
N GLN A 134 16.16 22.83 -10.10
CA GLN A 134 15.58 21.79 -10.95
C GLN A 134 16.24 20.43 -10.72
N GLY A 135 15.44 19.36 -10.71
CA GLY A 135 15.94 17.98 -10.77
C GLY A 135 16.31 17.54 -12.20
N ILE A 136 17.44 16.84 -12.32
CA ILE A 136 18.00 16.21 -13.52
C ILE A 136 17.77 14.70 -13.45
N ASN A 137 17.39 14.09 -14.56
CA ASN A 137 17.13 12.66 -14.68
C ASN A 137 17.71 12.08 -15.99
N PRO A 138 18.46 10.97 -15.91
CA PRO A 138 19.21 10.41 -17.04
C PRO A 138 18.33 9.82 -18.16
N LYS A 139 17.02 9.62 -17.94
CA LYS A 139 16.13 9.06 -18.98
C LYS A 139 15.42 10.13 -19.83
N PHE A 140 15.16 11.32 -19.29
CA PHE A 140 14.24 12.27 -19.93
C PHE A 140 14.51 13.75 -19.67
N ARG A 141 15.51 14.10 -18.84
CA ARG A 141 15.88 15.50 -18.58
C ARG A 141 17.34 15.60 -18.14
N GLU A 142 18.22 15.85 -19.09
CA GLU A 142 19.68 15.93 -18.87
C GLU A 142 20.19 17.39 -18.89
N GLU A 143 19.27 18.33 -19.00
CA GLU A 143 19.52 19.74 -19.19
C GLU A 143 18.83 20.61 -18.13
N PHE A 144 19.47 21.74 -17.81
CA PHE A 144 18.93 22.81 -16.99
C PHE A 144 19.01 24.15 -17.76
N PRO A 145 17.87 24.77 -18.13
CA PRO A 145 17.87 26.08 -18.78
C PRO A 145 18.39 27.17 -17.84
N LEU A 146 19.40 27.92 -18.29
CA LEU A 146 19.97 29.00 -17.50
C LEU A 146 19.00 30.20 -17.43
N PRO A 147 18.96 30.95 -16.32
CA PRO A 147 18.18 32.18 -16.25
C PRO A 147 18.57 33.16 -17.38
N PRO A 148 17.59 33.83 -18.01
CA PRO A 148 17.87 34.80 -19.07
C PRO A 148 18.86 35.89 -18.63
N GLY A 149 19.84 36.20 -19.48
CA GLY A 149 20.86 37.22 -19.19
C GLY A 149 22.02 36.74 -18.31
N THR A 150 22.11 35.45 -17.99
CA THR A 150 23.26 34.88 -17.28
C THR A 150 24.55 35.10 -18.06
N THR A 151 25.54 35.74 -17.44
CA THR A 151 26.91 35.91 -17.99
C THR A 151 27.91 35.04 -17.25
N THR A 152 27.86 35.03 -15.92
CA THR A 152 28.61 34.15 -15.04
C THR A 152 27.70 33.62 -13.94
N ALA A 153 27.82 32.34 -13.61
CA ALA A 153 27.04 31.73 -12.55
C ALA A 153 27.85 30.66 -11.81
N THR A 154 27.50 30.46 -10.54
CA THR A 154 27.96 29.32 -9.74
C THR A 154 26.74 28.51 -9.34
N PHE A 155 26.77 27.22 -9.65
CA PHE A 155 25.74 26.27 -9.24
C PHE A 155 26.38 25.15 -8.44
N TYR A 156 25.56 24.49 -7.63
CA TYR A 156 25.92 23.23 -6.99
C TYR A 156 25.03 22.12 -7.53
N ILE A 157 25.60 20.98 -7.87
CA ILE A 157 24.85 19.81 -8.33
C ILE A 157 24.99 18.70 -7.31
N GLU A 158 23.88 18.32 -6.68
CA GLU A 158 23.82 17.11 -5.85
C GLU A 158 23.54 15.92 -6.76
N MET A 159 24.44 14.95 -6.79
CA MET A 159 24.33 13.70 -7.53
C MET A 159 24.07 12.55 -6.57
N ALA A 160 22.96 11.84 -6.76
CA ALA A 160 22.64 10.61 -6.03
C ALA A 160 23.02 9.40 -6.89
N CYS A 161 23.82 8.48 -6.34
CA CYS A 161 24.34 7.31 -7.07
C CYS A 161 23.30 6.18 -7.13
N ASN A 162 22.25 6.41 -7.92
CA ASN A 162 21.20 5.47 -8.24
C ASN A 162 20.56 5.83 -9.60
N HIS A 163 19.94 4.84 -10.23
CA HIS A 163 19.04 5.05 -11.37
C HIS A 163 17.68 5.59 -10.89
N ILE A 164 16.81 5.97 -11.83
CA ILE A 164 15.42 6.34 -11.50
C ILE A 164 14.68 5.21 -10.76
N MET A 165 14.91 3.95 -11.16
CA MET A 165 14.31 2.74 -10.58
C MET A 165 15.23 2.08 -9.54
N GLY A 166 15.90 2.89 -8.71
CA GLY A 166 16.77 2.39 -7.67
C GLY A 166 18.14 1.93 -8.19
N ALA A 167 18.54 0.70 -7.85
CA ALA A 167 19.91 0.22 -8.07
C ALA A 167 20.01 -1.24 -8.56
N GLY A 168 18.98 -1.75 -9.24
CA GLY A 168 19.09 -2.99 -10.00
C GLY A 168 20.15 -2.90 -11.10
N PRO A 169 20.69 -4.03 -11.62
CA PRO A 169 21.55 -4.06 -12.80
C PRO A 169 20.81 -3.49 -14.02
N ASP A 170 21.57 -2.79 -14.87
CA ASP A 170 21.07 -2.04 -16.01
C ASP A 170 20.36 -2.93 -17.07
N TYR A 171 19.32 -2.36 -17.68
CA TYR A 171 18.21 -2.89 -18.51
C TYR A 171 18.59 -3.72 -19.78
N LYS A 172 19.84 -4.19 -19.92
CA LYS A 172 20.34 -4.70 -21.21
C LYS A 172 19.65 -5.99 -21.72
N ASN A 173 18.83 -6.71 -20.94
CA ASN A 173 18.33 -8.04 -21.31
C ASN A 173 16.80 -8.25 -21.34
N GLY A 174 15.96 -7.24 -21.08
CA GLY A 174 14.50 -7.31 -21.29
C GLY A 174 13.64 -6.99 -20.06
N TRP A 175 12.33 -7.26 -20.16
CA TRP A 175 11.34 -6.98 -19.11
C TRP A 175 11.63 -7.84 -17.86
N GLY A 176 11.78 -7.22 -16.69
CA GLY A 176 11.94 -7.89 -15.38
C GLY A 176 13.24 -7.57 -14.61
N ASP A 177 14.28 -7.05 -15.27
CA ASP A 177 15.59 -6.80 -14.62
C ASP A 177 15.56 -5.62 -13.62
N GLU A 178 14.63 -4.66 -13.77
CA GLU A 178 14.55 -3.47 -12.90
C GLU A 178 14.19 -3.80 -11.45
N ILE A 179 13.42 -4.87 -11.22
CA ILE A 179 12.99 -5.30 -9.89
C ILE A 179 13.97 -6.26 -9.21
N THR A 180 15.19 -6.41 -9.73
CA THR A 180 16.17 -7.29 -9.08
C THR A 180 16.78 -6.63 -7.84
N PRO A 181 17.31 -7.42 -6.89
CA PRO A 181 17.97 -6.88 -5.71
C PRO A 181 19.07 -5.87 -6.07
N PRO A 182 19.18 -4.77 -5.31
CA PRO A 182 20.09 -3.68 -5.65
C PRO A 182 21.55 -4.13 -5.59
N SER A 183 22.33 -3.78 -6.61
CA SER A 183 23.78 -3.99 -6.60
C SER A 183 24.43 -2.99 -5.64
N PRO A 184 25.25 -3.42 -4.65
CA PRO A 184 25.89 -2.50 -3.72
C PRO A 184 27.06 -1.71 -4.33
N ASN A 185 27.55 -2.08 -5.52
CA ASN A 185 28.78 -1.55 -6.10
C ASN A 185 28.55 -0.92 -7.49
N LEU A 186 27.49 -0.13 -7.67
CA LEU A 186 27.28 0.63 -8.89
C LEU A 186 28.08 1.93 -8.88
N PHE A 187 28.66 2.25 -10.03
CA PHE A 187 29.38 3.49 -10.28
C PHE A 187 28.82 4.16 -11.53
N PHE A 188 28.70 5.48 -11.46
CA PHE A 188 28.05 6.34 -12.43
C PHE A 188 29.07 7.30 -13.03
N LYS A 189 29.09 7.42 -14.35
CA LYS A 189 30.14 8.15 -15.08
C LYS A 189 29.63 9.49 -15.56
N LEU A 190 30.30 10.58 -15.20
CA LEU A 190 30.01 11.90 -15.76
C LEU A 190 30.47 11.96 -17.22
N THR A 191 29.56 11.83 -18.18
CA THR A 191 29.87 11.81 -19.62
C THR A 191 29.71 13.16 -20.31
N VAL A 192 28.85 14.03 -19.79
CA VAL A 192 28.64 15.39 -20.34
C VAL A 192 28.55 16.38 -19.18
N ALA A 193 29.32 17.47 -19.27
CA ALA A 193 29.25 18.63 -18.40
C ALA A 193 29.66 19.86 -19.21
N ASP A 194 28.68 20.53 -19.82
CA ASP A 194 28.92 21.69 -20.69
C ASP A 194 27.77 22.69 -20.66
N ILE A 195 28.00 23.87 -21.21
CA ILE A 195 26.91 24.80 -21.57
C ILE A 195 26.70 24.75 -23.08
N ALA A 196 25.46 24.76 -23.52
CA ALA A 196 25.11 24.65 -24.93
C ALA A 196 24.00 25.62 -25.35
N LEU A 197 24.10 26.14 -26.58
CA LEU A 197 23.08 27.01 -27.18
C LEU A 197 21.88 26.18 -27.62
N PHE A 198 20.75 26.35 -26.95
CA PHE A 198 19.51 25.68 -27.31
C PHE A 198 18.77 26.42 -28.43
N ARG A 199 18.24 25.66 -29.39
CA ARG A 199 17.48 26.19 -30.52
C ARG A 199 16.00 25.90 -30.37
N GLU A 200 15.32 26.87 -29.75
CA GLU A 200 13.87 26.85 -29.54
C GLU A 200 13.08 26.63 -30.85
N ASP A 201 13.43 27.34 -31.90
CA ASP A 201 12.79 27.23 -33.22
C ASP A 201 12.92 25.83 -33.83
N ILE A 202 14.06 25.17 -33.61
CA ILE A 202 14.31 23.79 -34.04
C ILE A 202 13.54 22.80 -33.17
N PHE A 203 13.48 23.00 -31.86
CA PHE A 203 12.71 22.16 -30.94
C PHE A 203 11.20 22.15 -31.27
N GLN A 204 10.64 23.31 -31.60
CA GLN A 204 9.24 23.42 -32.01
C GLN A 204 8.98 22.66 -33.32
N LEU A 205 9.83 22.86 -34.34
CA LEU A 205 9.75 22.13 -35.62
C LEU A 205 9.96 20.63 -35.48
N TYR A 206 10.87 20.22 -34.58
CA TYR A 206 11.11 18.84 -34.24
C TYR A 206 9.83 18.20 -33.68
N THR A 207 9.20 18.85 -32.70
CA THR A 207 7.96 18.38 -32.08
C THR A 207 6.83 18.29 -33.11
N ASP A 208 6.71 19.28 -33.99
CA ASP A 208 5.71 19.28 -35.06
C ASP A 208 5.91 18.10 -36.03
N LEU A 209 7.15 17.86 -36.48
CA LEU A 209 7.48 16.72 -37.35
C LEU A 209 7.26 15.37 -36.67
N GLU A 210 7.60 15.27 -35.38
CA GLU A 210 7.39 14.06 -34.59
C GLU A 210 5.89 13.73 -34.50
N MET A 211 5.05 14.72 -34.19
CA MET A 211 3.61 14.53 -34.12
C MET A 211 2.99 14.21 -35.48
N LEU A 212 3.39 14.90 -36.56
CA LEU A 212 2.94 14.56 -37.92
C LEU A 212 3.38 13.16 -38.35
N ASN A 213 4.62 12.77 -38.02
CA ASN A 213 5.12 11.42 -38.27
C ASN A 213 4.32 10.37 -37.48
N GLY A 214 3.97 10.66 -36.22
CA GLY A 214 3.10 9.82 -35.40
C GLY A 214 1.70 9.66 -35.99
N ILE A 215 1.09 10.75 -36.46
CA ILE A 215 -0.22 10.74 -37.14
C ILE A 215 -0.15 9.93 -38.44
N ALA A 216 0.84 10.21 -39.28
CA ALA A 216 1.03 9.50 -40.54
C ALA A 216 1.27 8.00 -40.32
N SER A 217 2.01 7.63 -39.28
CA SER A 217 2.30 6.24 -38.92
C SER A 217 1.05 5.50 -38.45
N ASN A 218 0.34 6.06 -37.47
CA ASN A 218 -0.77 5.38 -36.78
C ASN A 218 -2.09 5.44 -37.56
N LEU A 219 -2.39 6.54 -38.26
CA LEU A 219 -3.57 6.64 -39.11
C LEU A 219 -3.39 6.00 -40.49
N GLY A 220 -2.20 5.49 -40.80
CA GLY A 220 -1.97 4.58 -41.92
C GLY A 220 -2.37 5.15 -43.29
N ASP A 221 -3.21 4.41 -43.99
CA ASP A 221 -3.69 4.72 -45.34
C ASP A 221 -4.93 5.63 -45.39
N THR A 222 -5.29 6.25 -44.27
CA THR A 222 -6.38 7.25 -44.25
C THR A 222 -5.98 8.54 -44.97
N HIS A 223 -6.97 9.35 -45.36
CA HIS A 223 -6.71 10.64 -45.99
C HIS A 223 -5.83 11.54 -45.11
N ILE A 224 -6.13 11.60 -43.81
CA ILE A 224 -5.40 12.40 -42.83
C ILE A 224 -3.99 11.85 -42.64
N GLY A 225 -3.81 10.52 -42.58
CA GLY A 225 -2.49 9.89 -42.52
C GLY A 225 -1.59 10.28 -43.70
N TYR A 226 -2.13 10.27 -44.93
CA TYR A 226 -1.39 10.74 -46.10
C TYR A 226 -1.14 12.26 -46.07
N GLN A 227 -2.12 13.06 -45.66
CA GLN A 227 -1.93 14.52 -45.52
C GLN A 227 -0.78 14.83 -44.56
N ALA A 228 -0.76 14.20 -43.37
CA ALA A 228 0.32 14.36 -42.40
C ALA A 228 1.68 13.96 -43.00
N MET A 229 1.75 12.84 -43.73
CA MET A 229 2.98 12.41 -44.41
C MET A 229 3.45 13.43 -45.45
N PHE A 230 2.55 13.97 -46.27
CA PHE A 230 2.90 14.96 -47.29
C PHE A 230 3.36 16.28 -46.67
N VAL A 231 2.68 16.75 -45.63
CA VAL A 231 3.06 17.95 -44.86
C VAL A 231 4.43 17.77 -44.22
N ALA A 232 4.65 16.67 -43.49
CA ALA A 232 5.93 16.38 -42.85
C ALA A 232 7.06 16.26 -43.87
N ASN A 233 6.84 15.58 -45.00
CA ASN A 233 7.84 15.50 -46.07
C ASN A 233 8.17 16.88 -46.67
N GLN A 234 7.17 17.74 -46.84
CA GLN A 234 7.41 19.10 -47.34
C GLN A 234 8.17 19.94 -46.31
N MET A 235 7.84 19.85 -45.03
CA MET A 235 8.60 20.47 -43.95
C MET A 235 10.06 20.01 -43.94
N VAL A 236 10.33 18.72 -44.08
CA VAL A 236 11.71 18.20 -44.18
C VAL A 236 12.47 18.86 -45.34
N ASN A 237 11.82 19.06 -46.49
CA ASN A 237 12.45 19.72 -47.63
C ASN A 237 12.73 21.19 -47.35
N ASP A 238 11.79 21.91 -46.76
CA ASP A 238 11.91 23.34 -46.46
C ASP A 238 12.98 23.59 -45.38
N ILE A 239 13.02 22.77 -44.33
CA ILE A 239 14.04 22.83 -43.28
C ILE A 239 15.45 22.57 -43.85
N ARG A 240 15.60 21.63 -44.78
CA ARG A 240 16.89 21.35 -45.43
C ARG A 240 17.44 22.52 -46.24
N VAL A 241 16.58 23.42 -46.70
CA VAL A 241 16.96 24.64 -47.42
C VAL A 241 16.77 25.91 -46.58
N ASP A 242 16.76 25.75 -45.25
CA ASP A 242 16.70 26.83 -44.24
C ASP A 242 15.44 27.72 -44.33
N LYS A 243 14.32 27.14 -44.76
CA LYS A 243 12.99 27.77 -44.82
C LYS A 243 12.13 27.39 -43.61
N LEU A 244 12.61 27.80 -42.43
CA LEU A 244 12.01 27.38 -41.16
C LEU A 244 10.60 27.94 -40.96
N GLU A 245 10.34 29.18 -41.36
CA GLU A 245 9.02 29.82 -41.20
C GLU A 245 7.94 29.20 -42.11
N GLU A 246 8.33 28.79 -43.33
CA GLU A 246 7.45 28.04 -44.22
C GLU A 246 7.09 26.67 -43.63
N ALA A 247 8.06 25.96 -43.06
CA ALA A 247 7.82 24.69 -42.37
C ALA A 247 6.90 24.86 -41.15
N LYS A 248 7.10 25.91 -40.34
CA LYS A 248 6.21 26.24 -39.21
C LYS A 248 4.79 26.52 -39.67
N THR A 249 4.64 27.29 -40.76
CA THR A 249 3.33 27.62 -41.34
C THR A 249 2.60 26.37 -41.82
N LEU A 250 3.32 25.42 -42.43
CA LEU A 250 2.75 24.13 -42.86
C LEU A 250 2.21 23.32 -41.67
N ALA A 251 2.99 23.19 -40.60
CA ALA A 251 2.55 22.51 -39.38
C ALA A 251 1.36 23.20 -38.73
N ALA A 252 1.41 24.52 -38.57
CA ALA A 252 0.34 25.31 -37.96
C ALA A 252 -1.00 25.17 -38.72
N ASN A 253 -0.96 25.16 -40.06
CA ASN A 253 -2.13 24.93 -40.89
C ASN A 253 -2.71 23.52 -40.71
N PHE A 254 -1.85 22.51 -40.53
CA PHE A 254 -2.30 21.15 -40.26
C PHE A 254 -2.96 21.04 -38.88
N PHE A 255 -2.29 21.49 -37.82
CA PHE A 255 -2.79 21.36 -36.44
C PHE A 255 -3.97 22.29 -36.10
N SER A 256 -4.26 23.31 -36.92
CA SER A 256 -5.45 24.15 -36.77
C SER A 256 -6.70 23.60 -37.46
N SER A 257 -6.57 22.49 -38.21
CA SER A 257 -7.69 21.79 -38.84
C SER A 257 -8.43 20.96 -37.78
N GLY A 258 -9.35 21.61 -37.07
CA GLY A 258 -10.08 21.04 -35.92
C GLY A 258 -10.83 19.72 -36.19
N THR A 259 -11.22 19.03 -35.11
CA THR A 259 -12.01 17.79 -35.13
C THR A 259 -13.52 18.05 -35.26
N GLY A 260 -14.26 17.00 -35.60
CA GLY A 260 -15.72 16.99 -35.51
C GLY A 260 -16.23 16.97 -34.05
N GLN A 261 -17.43 17.50 -33.83
CA GLN A 261 -18.09 17.59 -32.51
C GLN A 261 -18.30 16.25 -31.77
N LYS A 262 -18.13 15.11 -32.46
CA LYS A 262 -18.29 13.76 -31.89
C LYS A 262 -16.97 13.12 -31.49
N SER A 263 -15.85 13.84 -31.55
CA SER A 263 -14.54 13.28 -31.15
C SER A 263 -14.52 12.95 -29.66
N HIS A 264 -13.74 11.94 -29.29
CA HIS A 264 -13.55 11.56 -27.89
C HIS A 264 -12.80 12.68 -27.14
N GLN A 265 -13.20 12.96 -25.90
CA GLN A 265 -12.62 14.04 -25.09
C GLN A 265 -11.69 13.46 -24.02
N LEU A 266 -10.42 13.85 -24.07
CA LEU A 266 -9.40 13.48 -23.11
C LEU A 266 -9.01 14.68 -22.24
N PHE A 267 -9.14 14.51 -20.93
CA PHE A 267 -8.83 15.49 -19.91
C PHE A 267 -7.42 15.20 -19.40
N ALA A 268 -6.45 15.95 -19.89
CA ALA A 268 -5.04 15.73 -19.65
C ALA A 268 -4.61 16.36 -18.31
N MET A 269 -4.00 15.56 -17.44
CA MET A 269 -3.48 16.01 -16.15
C MET A 269 -2.04 15.51 -16.00
N GLY A 270 -1.12 16.44 -15.76
CA GLY A 270 0.27 16.09 -15.47
C GLY A 270 0.34 15.36 -14.15
N HIS A 271 0.98 14.21 -14.12
CA HIS A 271 1.04 13.34 -12.95
C HIS A 271 2.47 12.90 -12.74
N CYS A 272 2.87 12.81 -11.47
CA CYS A 272 4.15 12.29 -11.06
C CYS A 272 3.88 11.31 -9.92
N HIS A 273 3.60 10.07 -10.26
CA HIS A 273 3.58 8.99 -9.28
C HIS A 273 5.00 8.83 -8.74
N ILE A 274 5.16 8.90 -7.42
CA ILE A 274 6.43 8.66 -6.74
C ILE A 274 6.14 7.61 -5.69
N ASP A 275 6.78 6.46 -5.82
CA ASP A 275 6.66 5.43 -4.81
C ASP A 275 7.37 5.85 -3.54
N THR A 276 6.63 5.84 -2.44
CA THR A 276 7.11 6.38 -1.18
C THR A 276 8.28 5.57 -0.64
N ALA A 277 8.27 4.25 -0.87
CA ALA A 277 9.44 3.40 -0.84
C ALA A 277 9.14 2.14 -1.66
N TRP A 278 10.08 1.76 -2.52
CA TRP A 278 9.93 0.59 -3.39
C TRP A 278 11.29 -0.05 -3.72
N LEU A 279 11.96 0.44 -4.76
CA LEU A 279 13.32 0.05 -5.15
C LEU A 279 14.39 0.99 -4.57
N TRP A 280 13.98 1.89 -3.69
CA TRP A 280 14.80 2.84 -2.93
C TRP A 280 14.19 3.06 -1.54
N PRO A 281 15.01 3.45 -0.54
CA PRO A 281 14.55 3.73 0.82
C PRO A 281 13.74 5.02 0.92
N TYR A 282 12.99 5.19 2.01
CA TYR A 282 12.15 6.38 2.26
C TYR A 282 12.94 7.69 2.16
N SER A 283 14.18 7.68 2.65
CA SER A 283 15.07 8.84 2.57
C SER A 283 15.37 9.29 1.13
N GLU A 284 15.43 8.40 0.15
CA GLU A 284 15.63 8.82 -1.25
C GLU A 284 14.38 9.47 -1.84
N THR A 285 13.20 9.03 -1.42
CA THR A 285 11.92 9.62 -1.85
C THR A 285 11.84 11.10 -1.52
N ILE A 286 12.34 11.52 -0.36
CA ILE A 286 12.36 12.95 0.03
C ILE A 286 13.09 13.79 -1.05
N ARG A 287 14.22 13.29 -1.56
CA ARG A 287 14.97 13.94 -2.64
C ARG A 287 14.28 13.82 -4.00
N LYS A 288 13.67 12.66 -4.30
CA LYS A 288 12.85 12.46 -5.52
C LYS A 288 11.70 13.45 -5.60
N CYS A 289 11.01 13.71 -4.49
CA CYS A 289 9.97 14.74 -4.39
C CYS A 289 10.54 16.12 -4.71
N ALA A 290 11.66 16.49 -4.09
CA ALA A 290 12.30 17.78 -4.30
C ALA A 290 12.68 18.01 -5.78
N ARG A 291 13.33 17.01 -6.40
CA ARG A 291 13.74 17.01 -7.81
C ARG A 291 12.55 17.09 -8.77
N SER A 292 11.49 16.35 -8.46
CA SER A 292 10.30 16.28 -9.30
C SER A 292 9.52 17.58 -9.23
N PHE A 293 9.16 18.04 -8.02
CA PHE A 293 8.29 19.19 -7.83
C PHE A 293 8.95 20.49 -8.28
N SER A 294 10.25 20.70 -8.01
CA SER A 294 10.97 21.87 -8.52
C SER A 294 10.93 21.95 -10.05
N ALA A 295 11.11 20.83 -10.74
CA ALA A 295 11.02 20.82 -12.19
C ALA A 295 9.61 21.12 -12.70
N GLN A 296 8.58 20.63 -12.02
CA GLN A 296 7.20 20.95 -12.37
C GLN A 296 6.88 22.43 -12.16
N LEU A 297 7.39 23.04 -11.09
CA LEU A 297 7.26 24.48 -10.85
C LEU A 297 7.93 25.31 -11.95
N GLN A 298 9.10 24.89 -12.46
CA GLN A 298 9.74 25.57 -13.60
C GLN A 298 8.88 25.48 -14.87
N LEU A 299 8.23 24.34 -15.12
CA LEU A 299 7.31 24.20 -16.25
C LEU A 299 6.05 25.07 -16.09
N MET A 300 5.50 25.18 -14.87
CA MET A 300 4.35 26.06 -14.59
C MET A 300 4.65 27.53 -14.92
N LYS A 301 5.87 28.00 -14.61
CA LYS A 301 6.33 29.36 -14.97
C LYS A 301 6.34 29.61 -16.48
N GLN A 302 6.54 28.57 -17.29
CA GLN A 302 6.60 28.66 -18.75
C GLN A 302 5.24 28.39 -19.44
N TYR A 303 4.38 27.58 -18.83
CA TYR A 303 3.13 27.09 -19.41
C TYR A 303 1.94 27.38 -18.47
N PRO A 304 1.26 28.53 -18.59
CA PRO A 304 0.13 28.91 -17.72
C PRO A 304 -1.08 27.96 -17.79
N GLU A 305 -1.26 27.26 -18.91
CA GLU A 305 -2.32 26.26 -19.10
C GLU A 305 -2.01 24.90 -18.47
N TYR A 306 -0.76 24.64 -18.08
CA TYR A 306 -0.33 23.36 -17.52
C TYR A 306 -0.96 23.12 -16.14
N LYS A 307 -1.42 21.89 -15.91
CA LYS A 307 -1.99 21.40 -14.65
C LYS A 307 -1.25 20.13 -14.21
N PHE A 308 -0.83 20.13 -12.95
CA PHE A 308 -0.11 19.03 -12.31
C PHE A 308 -0.88 18.54 -11.09
N VAL A 309 -0.99 17.23 -10.91
CA VAL A 309 -1.63 16.59 -9.76
C VAL A 309 -0.61 15.84 -8.90
N CYS A 310 -0.77 15.94 -7.57
CA CYS A 310 0.06 15.27 -6.56
C CYS A 310 -0.82 14.70 -5.44
N SER A 311 -0.67 13.42 -5.12
CA SER A 311 -1.61 12.63 -4.32
C SER A 311 -1.27 12.53 -2.83
N GLN A 312 0.01 12.40 -2.47
CA GLN A 312 0.40 11.91 -1.14
C GLN A 312 0.71 13.06 -0.17
N ALA A 313 -0.08 13.19 0.91
CA ALA A 313 0.15 14.22 1.93
C ALA A 313 1.51 14.04 2.64
N GLN A 314 1.93 12.80 2.90
CA GLN A 314 3.23 12.47 3.51
C GLN A 314 4.41 13.05 2.72
N GLN A 315 4.34 13.04 1.38
CA GLN A 315 5.40 13.57 0.53
C GLN A 315 5.52 15.08 0.66
N LEU A 316 4.38 15.78 0.71
CA LEU A 316 4.36 17.23 0.95
C LEU A 316 4.79 17.58 2.38
N ALA A 317 4.45 16.73 3.36
CA ALA A 317 4.92 16.90 4.74
C ALA A 317 6.45 16.82 4.84
N TRP A 318 7.08 15.84 4.17
CA TRP A 318 8.54 15.76 4.09
C TRP A 318 9.17 16.92 3.35
N VAL A 319 8.57 17.38 2.25
CA VAL A 319 9.06 18.56 1.53
C VAL A 319 8.94 19.82 2.38
N LYS A 320 7.86 19.98 3.15
CA LYS A 320 7.71 21.08 4.12
C LYS A 320 8.81 21.09 5.17
N GLU A 321 9.14 19.91 5.71
CA GLU A 321 10.16 19.76 6.74
C GLU A 321 11.58 19.97 6.20
N THR A 322 11.88 19.38 5.04
CA THR A 322 13.25 19.30 4.50
C THR A 322 13.59 20.47 3.57
N TYR A 323 12.61 20.97 2.80
CA TYR A 323 12.78 22.00 1.76
C TYR A 323 11.70 23.10 1.89
N PRO A 324 11.70 23.90 2.97
CA PRO A 324 10.64 24.88 3.25
C PRO A 324 10.43 25.92 2.16
N ASP A 325 11.49 26.37 1.47
CA ASP A 325 11.37 27.33 0.36
C ASP A 325 10.64 26.72 -0.85
N LEU A 326 10.97 25.47 -1.20
CA LEU A 326 10.28 24.72 -2.25
C LEU A 326 8.82 24.50 -1.88
N TYR A 327 8.56 24.15 -0.62
CA TYR A 327 7.20 23.99 -0.11
C TYR A 327 6.39 25.28 -0.22
N GLN A 328 6.99 26.44 0.04
CA GLN A 328 6.31 27.72 -0.11
C GLN A 328 5.92 27.99 -1.57
N GLU A 329 6.80 27.68 -2.54
CA GLU A 329 6.43 27.78 -3.97
C GLU A 329 5.28 26.83 -4.34
N ILE A 330 5.30 25.59 -3.83
CA ILE A 330 4.19 24.63 -4.02
C ILE A 330 2.90 25.20 -3.42
N HIS A 331 2.95 25.66 -2.17
CA HIS A 331 1.82 26.23 -1.48
C HIS A 331 1.19 27.36 -2.30
N ASP A 332 2.00 28.33 -2.76
CA ASP A 332 1.51 29.44 -3.58
C ASP A 332 0.88 28.99 -4.90
N GLN A 333 1.42 27.95 -5.54
CA GLN A 333 0.83 27.34 -6.74
C GLN A 333 -0.49 26.63 -6.48
N VAL A 334 -0.68 26.05 -5.29
CA VAL A 334 -1.94 25.42 -4.88
C VAL A 334 -3.01 26.49 -4.62
N ILE A 335 -2.69 27.52 -3.84
CA ILE A 335 -3.69 28.49 -3.36
C ILE A 335 -3.98 29.63 -4.33
N ASN A 336 -2.96 30.16 -5.03
CA ASN A 336 -3.07 31.38 -5.82
C ASN A 336 -3.23 31.07 -7.31
N GLU A 337 -2.26 30.35 -7.89
CA GLU A 337 -2.17 30.12 -9.34
C GLU A 337 -3.01 28.92 -9.81
N LYS A 338 -3.28 27.97 -8.91
CA LYS A 338 -4.08 26.76 -9.14
C LYS A 338 -3.56 25.93 -10.31
N GLN A 339 -2.24 25.79 -10.42
CA GLN A 339 -1.59 24.88 -11.39
C GLN A 339 -1.09 23.60 -10.73
N PHE A 340 -0.72 23.65 -9.45
CA PHE A 340 -0.40 22.48 -8.63
C PHE A 340 -1.66 22.06 -7.87
N ILE A 341 -2.16 20.86 -8.14
CA ILE A 341 -3.43 20.35 -7.62
C ILE A 341 -3.14 19.20 -6.66
N VAL A 342 -3.56 19.32 -5.41
CA VAL A 342 -3.52 18.19 -4.47
C VAL A 342 -4.71 17.27 -4.71
N VAL A 343 -4.45 15.96 -4.79
CA VAL A 343 -5.43 14.88 -4.99
C VAL A 343 -5.21 13.78 -3.93
N GLY A 344 -5.83 12.60 -4.06
CA GLY A 344 -5.56 11.45 -3.18
C GLY A 344 -6.51 11.37 -2.00
N SER A 345 -6.68 12.46 -1.26
CA SER A 345 -7.42 12.48 0.02
C SER A 345 -6.82 11.62 1.15
N THR A 346 -5.59 11.12 1.02
CA THR A 346 -4.98 10.18 1.96
C THR A 346 -3.59 10.61 2.41
N TRP A 347 -3.10 10.00 3.50
CA TRP A 347 -1.74 10.24 3.99
C TRP A 347 -0.69 9.71 3.00
N VAL A 348 -0.87 8.46 2.55
CA VAL A 348 -0.11 7.85 1.46
C VAL A 348 -1.05 7.17 0.44
N GLU A 349 -0.53 6.77 -0.72
CA GLU A 349 -1.26 5.86 -1.61
C GLU A 349 -1.16 4.43 -1.06
N MET A 350 -2.14 4.05 -0.24
CA MET A 350 -2.10 2.80 0.54
C MET A 350 -2.55 1.55 -0.23
N ASP A 351 -2.23 0.37 0.30
CA ASP A 351 -2.83 -0.88 -0.17
C ASP A 351 -4.36 -0.92 0.02
N GLY A 352 -5.07 -1.56 -0.91
CA GLY A 352 -6.53 -1.56 -1.00
C GLY A 352 -7.23 -2.72 -0.30
N ASN A 353 -6.48 -3.66 0.29
CA ASN A 353 -7.01 -4.92 0.83
C ASN A 353 -6.57 -5.27 2.26
N VAL A 354 -5.31 -5.02 2.62
CA VAL A 354 -4.68 -5.48 3.87
C VAL A 354 -4.97 -4.56 5.07
N PRO A 355 -4.98 -3.22 4.96
CA PRO A 355 -5.25 -2.33 6.11
C PRO A 355 -6.61 -2.58 6.74
N SER A 356 -6.74 -2.42 8.06
CA SER A 356 -8.03 -2.46 8.76
C SER A 356 -8.97 -1.31 8.32
N GLY A 357 -10.26 -1.45 8.57
CA GLY A 357 -11.23 -0.38 8.29
C GLY A 357 -10.89 0.93 9.01
N GLU A 358 -10.38 0.86 10.25
CA GLU A 358 -9.94 2.05 10.97
C GLU A 358 -8.70 2.68 10.33
N ALA A 359 -7.73 1.87 9.89
CA ALA A 359 -6.57 2.39 9.19
C ALA A 359 -6.95 3.13 7.89
N PHE A 360 -7.93 2.62 7.13
CA PHE A 360 -8.52 3.37 5.99
C PHE A 360 -9.06 4.73 6.44
N MET A 361 -9.82 4.79 7.53
CA MET A 361 -10.33 6.04 8.05
C MET A 361 -9.21 6.99 8.50
N ARG A 362 -8.11 6.47 9.05
CA ARG A 362 -6.93 7.27 9.44
C ARG A 362 -6.15 7.78 8.23
N GLN A 363 -6.03 7.00 7.16
CA GLN A 363 -5.48 7.48 5.88
C GLN A 363 -6.24 8.72 5.41
N TYR A 364 -7.58 8.64 5.37
CA TYR A 364 -8.41 9.78 4.99
C TYR A 364 -8.31 10.94 5.98
N PHE A 365 -8.32 10.66 7.28
CA PHE A 365 -8.28 11.66 8.33
C PHE A 365 -7.01 12.51 8.25
N TYR A 366 -5.82 11.88 8.29
CA TYR A 366 -4.56 12.64 8.26
C TYR A 366 -4.30 13.28 6.90
N GLY A 367 -4.69 12.64 5.79
CA GLY A 367 -4.59 13.23 4.45
C GLY A 367 -5.44 14.50 4.31
N GLN A 368 -6.74 14.40 4.61
CA GLN A 368 -7.66 15.54 4.52
C GLN A 368 -7.33 16.65 5.53
N GLN A 369 -6.92 16.29 6.75
CA GLN A 369 -6.52 17.27 7.75
C GLN A 369 -5.27 18.03 7.31
N PHE A 370 -4.27 17.33 6.75
CA PHE A 370 -3.08 17.98 6.19
C PHE A 370 -3.46 18.98 5.09
N PHE A 371 -4.23 18.56 4.07
CA PHE A 371 -4.61 19.47 2.99
C PHE A 371 -5.46 20.66 3.45
N ARG A 372 -6.37 20.46 4.41
CA ARG A 372 -7.16 21.56 4.99
C ARG A 372 -6.29 22.54 5.76
N LYS A 373 -5.41 22.03 6.63
CA LYS A 373 -4.55 22.86 7.49
C LYS A 373 -3.53 23.64 6.66
N GLU A 374 -2.96 23.00 5.66
CA GLU A 374 -1.85 23.56 4.89
C GLU A 374 -2.33 24.42 3.71
N PHE A 375 -3.42 24.05 3.03
CA PHE A 375 -3.84 24.71 1.79
C PHE A 375 -5.27 25.25 1.83
N GLY A 376 -6.03 24.98 2.89
CA GLY A 376 -7.45 25.37 2.98
C GLY A 376 -8.36 24.63 1.99
N VAL A 377 -7.91 23.49 1.45
CA VAL A 377 -8.68 22.68 0.47
C VAL A 377 -8.98 21.29 1.03
N ALA A 378 -10.04 20.67 0.50
CA ALA A 378 -10.37 19.27 0.75
C ALA A 378 -10.52 18.56 -0.60
N CYS A 379 -9.86 17.42 -0.75
CA CYS A 379 -9.96 16.59 -1.94
C CYS A 379 -11.36 15.95 -2.00
N LYS A 380 -11.96 15.86 -3.19
CA LYS A 380 -13.33 15.32 -3.39
C LYS A 380 -13.33 13.93 -4.02
N GLU A 381 -12.16 13.46 -4.39
CA GLU A 381 -11.89 12.20 -5.04
C GLU A 381 -10.85 11.39 -4.25
N PHE A 382 -11.07 10.09 -4.21
CA PHE A 382 -10.05 9.15 -3.78
C PHE A 382 -9.23 8.76 -5.00
N TRP A 383 -7.93 9.05 -4.99
CA TRP A 383 -7.03 8.88 -6.13
C TRP A 383 -5.98 7.83 -5.80
N LEU A 384 -6.09 6.65 -6.42
CA LEU A 384 -5.29 5.49 -6.05
C LEU A 384 -4.89 4.66 -7.30
N PRO A 385 -4.03 5.21 -8.17
CA PRO A 385 -3.74 4.66 -9.49
C PRO A 385 -3.09 3.28 -9.46
N ASP A 386 -2.17 3.00 -8.52
CA ASP A 386 -1.29 1.82 -8.59
C ASP A 386 -1.57 0.70 -7.56
N THR A 387 -2.67 0.77 -6.82
CA THR A 387 -2.96 -0.23 -5.78
C THR A 387 -3.41 -1.60 -6.31
N PHE A 388 -3.06 -2.68 -5.61
CA PHE A 388 -3.24 -4.06 -6.06
C PHE A 388 -4.61 -4.66 -5.67
N GLY A 389 -5.68 -4.08 -6.21
CA GLY A 389 -7.07 -4.50 -5.96
C GLY A 389 -7.75 -3.70 -4.83
N TYR A 390 -9.09 -3.72 -4.78
CA TYR A 390 -9.85 -2.80 -3.94
C TYR A 390 -11.00 -3.48 -3.21
N SER A 391 -11.00 -3.34 -1.88
CA SER A 391 -12.05 -3.82 -1.00
C SER A 391 -13.44 -3.30 -1.35
N ALA A 392 -14.44 -4.19 -1.21
CA ALA A 392 -15.83 -3.90 -1.48
C ALA A 392 -16.46 -2.84 -0.56
N GLN A 393 -15.81 -2.47 0.54
CA GLN A 393 -16.36 -1.49 1.50
C GLN A 393 -15.87 -0.05 1.24
N ILE A 394 -14.87 0.14 0.36
CA ILE A 394 -14.31 1.46 0.05
C ILE A 394 -15.37 2.50 -0.37
N PRO A 395 -16.39 2.20 -1.19
CA PRO A 395 -17.43 3.18 -1.55
C PRO A 395 -18.12 3.81 -0.35
N GLN A 396 -18.38 3.03 0.69
CA GLN A 396 -18.98 3.54 1.92
C GLN A 396 -17.98 4.35 2.73
N MET A 397 -16.74 3.86 2.88
CA MET A 397 -15.72 4.54 3.67
C MET A 397 -15.38 5.92 3.10
N ILE A 398 -15.21 6.04 1.79
CA ILE A 398 -14.92 7.34 1.16
C ILE A 398 -16.12 8.29 1.27
N LYS A 399 -17.36 7.78 1.14
CA LYS A 399 -18.56 8.58 1.42
C LYS A 399 -18.64 9.07 2.85
N HIS A 400 -18.25 8.21 3.80
CA HIS A 400 -18.25 8.54 5.22
C HIS A 400 -17.31 9.71 5.53
N VAL A 401 -16.27 9.94 4.72
CA VAL A 401 -15.37 11.10 4.84
C VAL A 401 -15.71 12.24 3.88
N GLY A 402 -16.84 12.17 3.16
CA GLY A 402 -17.35 13.23 2.29
C GLY A 402 -16.81 13.20 0.85
N ILE A 403 -16.27 12.07 0.41
CA ILE A 403 -15.73 11.84 -0.95
C ILE A 403 -16.76 11.03 -1.76
N ASP A 404 -17.04 11.43 -3.00
CA ASP A 404 -18.04 10.77 -3.87
C ASP A 404 -17.49 10.29 -5.22
N ARG A 405 -16.18 10.44 -5.43
CA ARG A 405 -15.45 10.10 -6.66
C ARG A 405 -14.27 9.19 -6.35
N PHE A 406 -13.96 8.30 -7.28
CA PHE A 406 -12.83 7.38 -7.20
C PHE A 406 -12.11 7.28 -8.54
N LEU A 407 -10.78 7.38 -8.52
CA LEU A 407 -9.93 7.14 -9.68
C LEU A 407 -8.90 6.06 -9.37
N THR A 408 -8.73 5.13 -10.30
CA THR A 408 -7.63 4.17 -10.28
C THR A 408 -7.24 3.70 -11.68
N GLN A 409 -6.06 3.13 -11.86
CA GLN A 409 -5.56 2.61 -13.14
C GLN A 409 -5.32 1.09 -13.11
N LYS A 410 -4.91 0.50 -11.96
CA LYS A 410 -4.38 -0.87 -11.92
C LYS A 410 -5.35 -1.95 -12.41
N MET A 411 -6.66 -1.72 -12.33
CA MET A 411 -7.67 -2.65 -12.86
C MET A 411 -7.51 -2.94 -14.36
N SER A 412 -6.91 -2.03 -15.13
CA SER A 412 -6.57 -2.25 -16.55
C SER A 412 -5.54 -3.36 -16.77
N TRP A 413 -4.85 -3.83 -15.73
CA TRP A 413 -3.79 -4.85 -15.80
C TRP A 413 -4.29 -6.27 -15.49
N SER A 414 -5.61 -6.44 -15.34
CA SER A 414 -6.20 -7.77 -15.14
C SER A 414 -5.79 -8.72 -16.27
N LEU A 415 -5.21 -9.86 -15.92
CA LEU A 415 -4.54 -10.78 -16.85
C LEU A 415 -5.50 -11.45 -17.84
N VAL A 416 -6.66 -11.90 -17.35
CA VAL A 416 -7.58 -12.73 -18.13
C VAL A 416 -8.80 -11.93 -18.54
N ASN A 417 -9.42 -11.24 -17.59
CA ASN A 417 -10.66 -10.51 -17.81
C ASN A 417 -10.40 -9.01 -17.88
N ARG A 418 -10.55 -8.45 -19.08
CA ARG A 418 -10.61 -7.00 -19.24
C ARG A 418 -11.84 -6.46 -18.50
N PHE A 419 -11.63 -5.48 -17.62
CA PHE A 419 -12.74 -4.87 -16.89
C PHE A 419 -13.73 -4.20 -17.86
N PRO A 420 -15.06 -4.37 -17.68
CA PRO A 420 -16.04 -4.04 -18.72
C PRO A 420 -16.35 -2.54 -18.91
N ASN A 421 -15.84 -1.65 -18.04
CA ASN A 421 -16.16 -0.21 -18.06
C ASN A 421 -14.93 0.63 -17.71
N ASN A 422 -14.81 1.83 -18.29
CA ASN A 422 -13.88 2.84 -17.78
C ASN A 422 -14.58 3.84 -16.87
N SER A 423 -15.89 4.06 -17.05
CA SER A 423 -16.71 4.95 -16.22
C SER A 423 -17.96 4.25 -15.73
N PHE A 424 -18.13 4.15 -14.40
CA PHE A 424 -19.22 3.38 -13.80
C PHE A 424 -19.60 3.88 -12.40
N ILE A 425 -20.73 3.41 -11.88
CA ILE A 425 -21.11 3.56 -10.48
C ILE A 425 -20.59 2.36 -9.70
N TRP A 426 -19.69 2.60 -8.74
CA TRP A 426 -19.20 1.56 -7.84
C TRP A 426 -20.05 1.53 -6.58
N GLU A 427 -20.70 0.41 -6.31
CA GLU A 427 -21.56 0.18 -5.15
C GLU A 427 -20.89 -0.76 -4.15
N GLY A 428 -20.75 -0.31 -2.91
CA GLY A 428 -20.21 -1.10 -1.80
C GLY A 428 -21.23 -2.09 -1.22
N ILE A 429 -20.79 -2.90 -0.25
CA ILE A 429 -21.62 -3.98 0.32
C ILE A 429 -22.85 -3.47 1.09
N ASP A 430 -22.86 -2.21 1.55
CA ASP A 430 -24.02 -1.55 2.19
C ASP A 430 -24.98 -0.89 1.18
N GLY A 431 -24.60 -0.85 -0.11
CA GLY A 431 -25.32 -0.11 -1.15
C GLY A 431 -24.85 1.33 -1.35
N SER A 432 -23.80 1.79 -0.66
CA SER A 432 -23.22 3.12 -0.91
C SER A 432 -22.56 3.19 -2.29
N GLN A 433 -22.92 4.20 -3.08
CA GLN A 433 -22.49 4.36 -4.48
C GLN A 433 -21.59 5.56 -4.74
N VAL A 434 -20.45 5.35 -5.39
CA VAL A 434 -19.52 6.43 -5.80
C VAL A 434 -19.26 6.39 -7.30
N MET A 435 -18.89 7.53 -7.88
CA MET A 435 -18.52 7.60 -9.30
C MET A 435 -17.08 7.14 -9.47
N CYS A 436 -16.87 6.12 -10.29
CA CYS A 436 -15.54 5.56 -10.52
C CYS A 436 -15.10 5.78 -11.97
N HIS A 437 -13.82 6.14 -12.15
CA HIS A 437 -13.20 6.23 -13.46
C HIS A 437 -11.82 5.55 -13.52
N PHE A 438 -11.58 4.79 -14.58
CA PHE A 438 -10.29 4.22 -14.96
C PHE A 438 -9.77 4.90 -16.24
N PRO A 439 -8.61 5.58 -16.20
CA PRO A 439 -8.03 6.18 -17.41
C PRO A 439 -7.84 5.14 -18.53
N PRO A 440 -8.43 5.34 -19.73
CA PRO A 440 -8.43 4.31 -20.78
C PRO A 440 -7.07 4.11 -21.47
N GLY A 441 -6.06 4.94 -21.17
CA GLY A 441 -4.70 4.76 -21.68
C GLY A 441 -3.98 3.53 -21.11
N ASP A 442 -4.53 2.90 -20.07
CA ASP A 442 -3.94 1.80 -19.29
C ASP A 442 -2.57 2.14 -18.66
N SER A 443 -2.30 3.43 -18.45
CA SER A 443 -1.09 3.95 -17.83
C SER A 443 -1.38 5.30 -17.17
N TYR A 444 -0.65 5.60 -16.10
CA TYR A 444 -0.61 6.92 -15.47
C TYR A 444 0.68 7.69 -15.78
N GLY A 445 1.52 7.15 -16.67
CA GLY A 445 2.83 7.68 -17.05
C GLY A 445 2.98 7.90 -18.56
N MET A 446 1.93 8.41 -19.22
CA MET A 446 1.93 8.56 -20.68
C MET A 446 2.81 9.73 -21.15
N SER A 447 3.36 9.62 -22.35
CA SER A 447 4.38 10.51 -22.94
C SER A 447 3.85 11.54 -23.95
N GLY A 448 2.54 11.60 -24.15
CA GLY A 448 1.92 12.52 -25.11
C GLY A 448 2.09 12.08 -26.56
N SER A 449 2.32 10.80 -26.82
CA SER A 449 2.51 10.29 -28.18
C SER A 449 1.18 10.07 -28.90
N VAL A 450 1.21 10.08 -30.23
CA VAL A 450 -0.01 9.91 -31.05
C VAL A 450 -0.64 8.53 -30.85
N ASP A 451 0.17 7.49 -30.70
CA ASP A 451 -0.34 6.13 -30.44
C ASP A 451 -1.01 6.04 -29.06
N GLU A 452 -0.52 6.73 -28.03
CA GLU A 452 -1.15 6.76 -26.70
C GLU A 452 -2.52 7.48 -26.72
N PHE A 453 -2.65 8.59 -27.45
CA PHE A 453 -3.93 9.28 -27.60
C PHE A 453 -4.96 8.40 -28.32
N LEU A 454 -4.55 7.78 -29.43
CA LEU A 454 -5.41 6.84 -30.17
C LEU A 454 -5.71 5.60 -29.34
N LYS A 455 -4.75 5.07 -28.58
CA LYS A 455 -4.95 3.97 -27.65
C LYS A 455 -6.00 4.34 -26.62
N SER A 456 -5.90 5.51 -25.99
CA SER A 456 -6.87 5.99 -24.98
C SER A 456 -8.29 6.08 -25.56
N GLN A 457 -8.46 6.59 -26.79
CA GLN A 457 -9.74 6.57 -27.49
C GLN A 457 -10.22 5.14 -27.81
N ASN A 458 -9.34 4.30 -28.32
CA ASN A 458 -9.65 2.95 -28.76
C ASN A 458 -9.87 1.97 -27.61
N ASN A 459 -9.35 2.25 -26.42
CA ASN A 459 -9.47 1.40 -25.25
C ASN A 459 -10.70 1.71 -24.40
N SER A 460 -11.29 2.89 -24.54
CA SER A 460 -12.53 3.22 -23.85
C SER A 460 -13.58 2.12 -24.07
N GLN A 461 -14.01 1.46 -23.00
CA GLN A 461 -15.04 0.41 -23.05
C GLN A 461 -16.45 0.99 -23.15
N ASP A 462 -16.60 2.29 -22.89
CA ASP A 462 -17.89 2.99 -22.82
C ASP A 462 -18.31 3.63 -24.15
N LYS A 463 -17.72 3.20 -25.26
CA LYS A 463 -17.92 3.76 -26.60
C LYS A 463 -19.40 3.86 -26.98
N GLY A 464 -19.75 5.00 -27.57
CA GLY A 464 -21.12 5.29 -28.01
C GLY A 464 -22.07 5.67 -26.87
N ARG A 465 -21.65 5.55 -25.61
CA ARG A 465 -22.44 5.87 -24.42
C ARG A 465 -21.82 7.05 -23.67
N CYS A 466 -20.55 6.96 -23.34
CA CYS A 466 -19.78 8.02 -22.68
C CYS A 466 -18.66 8.50 -23.62
N ASN A 467 -18.26 9.76 -23.47
CA ASN A 467 -17.31 10.37 -24.40
C ASN A 467 -16.14 11.12 -23.72
N ASN A 468 -16.03 11.01 -22.40
CA ASN A 468 -15.00 11.66 -21.61
C ASN A 468 -14.07 10.60 -20.98
N GLY A 469 -12.77 10.87 -20.99
CA GLY A 469 -11.77 10.06 -20.29
C GLY A 469 -10.62 10.91 -19.76
N ILE A 470 -9.97 10.46 -18.69
CA ILE A 470 -8.75 11.08 -18.19
C ILE A 470 -7.54 10.61 -19.00
N TYR A 471 -6.59 11.52 -19.21
CA TYR A 471 -5.27 11.24 -19.76
C TYR A 471 -4.18 11.68 -18.76
N LEU A 472 -3.62 10.73 -18.02
CA LEU A 472 -2.54 10.99 -17.06
C LEU A 472 -1.19 10.89 -17.74
N PHE A 473 -0.40 11.95 -17.70
CA PHE A 473 0.88 12.03 -18.42
C PHE A 473 2.03 12.46 -17.52
N GLY A 474 3.24 12.02 -17.85
CA GLY A 474 4.45 12.31 -17.10
C GLY A 474 5.27 11.06 -16.80
N HIS A 475 6.49 11.24 -16.30
CA HIS A 475 7.27 10.12 -15.80
C HIS A 475 6.89 9.84 -14.33
N GLY A 476 6.50 8.60 -14.06
CA GLY A 476 6.04 8.11 -12.76
C GLY A 476 6.98 7.06 -12.15
N ASP A 477 6.46 6.32 -11.16
CA ASP A 477 7.08 5.27 -10.33
C ASP A 477 8.29 5.78 -9.52
N GLY A 478 9.33 6.26 -10.17
CA GLY A 478 10.51 6.89 -9.54
C GLY A 478 10.51 8.42 -9.52
N GLY A 479 9.43 9.05 -10.00
CA GLY A 479 9.27 10.50 -10.12
C GLY A 479 9.77 11.13 -11.42
N GLY A 480 9.86 12.46 -11.43
CA GLY A 480 10.28 13.29 -12.57
C GLY A 480 9.16 14.12 -13.18
N GLY A 481 7.95 13.55 -13.26
CA GLY A 481 6.73 14.18 -13.78
C GLY A 481 6.82 14.51 -15.27
N PRO A 482 5.90 15.34 -15.78
CA PRO A 482 5.95 15.80 -17.17
C PRO A 482 7.23 16.54 -17.57
N THR A 483 7.57 16.46 -18.85
CA THR A 483 8.64 17.23 -19.48
C THR A 483 8.06 18.29 -20.42
N ARG A 484 8.91 19.25 -20.79
CA ARG A 484 8.57 20.27 -21.79
C ARG A 484 8.04 19.67 -23.09
N THR A 485 8.70 18.61 -23.57
CA THR A 485 8.30 17.88 -24.78
C THR A 485 6.87 17.34 -24.68
N ILE A 486 6.49 16.72 -23.56
CA ILE A 486 5.14 16.16 -23.38
C ILE A 486 4.07 17.27 -23.44
N ILE A 487 4.32 18.40 -22.76
CA ILE A 487 3.42 19.55 -22.77
C ILE A 487 3.24 20.09 -24.18
N GLU A 488 4.35 20.27 -24.92
CA GLU A 488 4.30 20.78 -26.30
C GLU A 488 3.57 19.82 -27.25
N ARG A 489 3.74 18.50 -27.09
CA ARG A 489 2.98 17.49 -27.85
C ARG A 489 1.48 17.60 -27.61
N ILE A 490 1.06 17.71 -26.34
CA ILE A 490 -0.37 17.88 -25.99
C ILE A 490 -0.93 19.16 -26.62
N LYS A 491 -0.17 20.25 -26.65
CA LYS A 491 -0.61 21.51 -27.31
C LYS A 491 -0.88 21.34 -28.80
N ARG A 492 -0.19 20.43 -29.50
CA ARG A 492 -0.44 20.15 -30.93
C ARG A 492 -1.75 19.44 -31.16
N VAL A 493 -2.16 18.56 -30.24
CA VAL A 493 -3.31 17.66 -30.43
C VAL A 493 -4.58 18.13 -29.74
N GLN A 494 -4.65 19.40 -29.34
CA GLN A 494 -5.83 19.90 -28.62
C GLN A 494 -7.11 19.76 -29.44
N ASN A 495 -7.01 19.98 -30.75
CA ASN A 495 -8.11 19.91 -31.68
C ASN A 495 -7.59 19.64 -33.10
N VAL A 496 -7.28 18.38 -33.41
CA VAL A 496 -6.71 17.97 -34.71
C VAL A 496 -7.52 16.83 -35.30
N ASP A 497 -8.00 17.00 -36.54
CA ASP A 497 -8.77 15.96 -37.22
C ASP A 497 -8.06 14.60 -37.22
N GLY A 498 -8.84 13.53 -37.03
CA GLY A 498 -8.34 12.16 -36.90
C GLY A 498 -7.82 11.75 -35.51
N LEU A 499 -7.72 12.68 -34.55
CA LEU A 499 -7.34 12.40 -33.16
C LEU A 499 -8.47 12.71 -32.16
N PRO A 500 -8.44 12.16 -30.92
CA PRO A 500 -9.28 12.67 -29.83
C PRO A 500 -8.93 14.12 -29.49
N ASN A 501 -9.88 14.89 -28.97
CA ASN A 501 -9.61 16.22 -28.43
C ASN A 501 -8.96 16.08 -27.07
N VAL A 502 -7.83 16.75 -26.86
CA VAL A 502 -7.06 16.70 -25.62
C VAL A 502 -6.99 18.09 -25.01
N ARG A 503 -7.24 18.24 -23.71
CA ARG A 503 -7.10 19.53 -23.05
C ARG A 503 -6.56 19.38 -21.64
N PHE A 504 -5.69 20.29 -21.22
CA PHE A 504 -5.28 20.36 -19.82
C PHE A 504 -6.50 20.62 -18.95
N SER A 505 -6.61 19.89 -17.84
CA SER A 505 -7.76 19.99 -16.95
C SER A 505 -7.36 19.61 -15.51
N VAL A 506 -8.35 19.58 -14.63
CA VAL A 506 -8.23 19.20 -13.22
C VAL A 506 -9.32 18.16 -12.88
N PRO A 507 -9.16 17.37 -11.81
CA PRO A 507 -10.12 16.32 -11.46
C PRO A 507 -11.56 16.82 -11.31
N ASP A 508 -11.74 17.99 -10.69
CA ASP A 508 -13.05 18.61 -10.50
C ASP A 508 -13.79 18.84 -11.82
N GLU A 509 -13.12 19.42 -12.81
CA GLU A 509 -13.71 19.70 -14.11
C GLU A 509 -14.04 18.39 -14.85
N PHE A 510 -13.16 17.38 -14.78
CA PHE A 510 -13.43 16.09 -15.39
C PHE A 510 -14.66 15.41 -14.76
N PHE A 511 -14.72 15.29 -13.44
CA PHE A 511 -15.82 14.59 -12.77
C PHE A 511 -17.15 15.34 -12.90
N GLU A 512 -17.14 16.67 -12.99
CA GLU A 512 -18.33 17.46 -13.33
C GLU A 512 -18.84 17.16 -14.74
N ASN A 513 -17.95 17.07 -15.74
CA ASN A 513 -18.32 16.65 -17.10
C ASN A 513 -18.81 15.21 -17.13
N LEU A 514 -18.13 14.31 -16.41
CA LEU A 514 -18.49 12.91 -16.31
C LEU A 514 -19.86 12.73 -15.66
N ALA A 515 -20.19 13.53 -14.65
CA ALA A 515 -21.49 13.49 -13.97
C ALA A 515 -22.67 13.81 -14.90
N THR A 516 -22.46 14.59 -15.97
CA THR A 516 -23.51 14.83 -16.99
C THR A 516 -23.88 13.56 -17.77
N GLU A 517 -23.02 12.53 -17.72
CA GLU A 517 -23.22 11.24 -18.37
C GLU A 517 -23.64 10.13 -17.41
N LYS A 518 -23.87 10.45 -16.12
CA LYS A 518 -24.08 9.48 -15.04
C LYS A 518 -25.24 8.51 -15.29
N ASP A 519 -26.34 8.98 -15.84
CA ASP A 519 -27.52 8.15 -16.16
C ASP A 519 -27.24 7.07 -17.20
N LYS A 520 -26.09 7.19 -17.87
CA LYS A 520 -25.64 6.22 -18.85
C LYS A 520 -24.77 5.13 -18.24
N PHE A 521 -24.28 5.25 -17.00
CA PHE A 521 -23.29 4.33 -16.43
C PHE A 521 -23.85 2.96 -16.05
N TYR A 522 -23.00 1.93 -16.15
CA TYR A 522 -23.29 0.65 -15.51
C TYR A 522 -22.93 0.73 -14.03
N LYS A 523 -23.46 -0.22 -13.26
CA LYS A 523 -23.14 -0.38 -11.85
C LYS A 523 -22.26 -1.62 -11.65
N TRP A 524 -21.18 -1.47 -10.89
CA TRP A 524 -20.39 -2.58 -10.37
C TRP A 524 -20.63 -2.70 -8.87
N VAL A 525 -21.01 -3.89 -8.39
CA VAL A 525 -21.33 -4.14 -6.98
C VAL A 525 -20.25 -5.03 -6.37
N GLY A 526 -19.72 -4.64 -5.22
CA GLY A 526 -18.73 -5.43 -4.48
C GLY A 526 -17.28 -5.05 -4.79
N GLU A 527 -16.35 -5.99 -4.61
CA GLU A 527 -14.91 -5.75 -4.76
C GLU A 527 -14.51 -5.47 -6.20
N LEU A 528 -13.46 -4.67 -6.39
CA LEU A 528 -12.74 -4.56 -7.66
C LEU A 528 -11.51 -5.48 -7.54
N TYR A 529 -11.71 -6.75 -7.89
CA TYR A 529 -10.69 -7.79 -7.79
C TYR A 529 -9.67 -7.67 -8.93
N LEU A 530 -8.41 -7.40 -8.58
CA LEU A 530 -7.30 -7.40 -9.53
C LEU A 530 -6.80 -8.83 -9.75
N GLU A 531 -6.72 -9.26 -11.00
CA GLU A 531 -6.33 -10.64 -11.36
C GLU A 531 -4.80 -10.83 -11.43
N LEU A 532 -4.07 -9.97 -10.74
CA LEU A 532 -2.61 -9.84 -10.78
C LEU A 532 -2.12 -9.41 -9.38
N HIS A 533 -0.86 -9.70 -9.06
CA HIS A 533 -0.20 -9.39 -7.80
C HIS A 533 -0.80 -10.12 -6.57
N ASN A 534 -1.37 -11.32 -6.77
CA ASN A 534 -2.02 -12.08 -5.69
C ASN A 534 -1.03 -12.63 -4.64
N GLY A 535 0.27 -12.69 -4.93
CA GLY A 535 1.31 -13.12 -3.99
C GLY A 535 1.56 -12.13 -2.86
N THR A 536 1.19 -10.86 -3.08
CA THR A 536 1.33 -9.77 -2.11
C THR A 536 0.56 -9.98 -0.80
N TYR A 537 -0.45 -10.85 -0.79
CA TYR A 537 -1.18 -11.21 0.44
C TYR A 537 -0.33 -12.03 1.41
N THR A 538 0.77 -12.63 0.95
CA THR A 538 1.59 -13.59 1.73
C THR A 538 3.05 -13.16 1.91
N THR A 539 3.69 -12.62 0.87
CA THR A 539 5.07 -12.08 0.88
C THR A 539 5.32 -11.14 2.08
N GLN A 540 6.53 -11.06 2.64
CA GLN A 540 6.86 -10.17 3.79
C GLN A 540 5.91 -10.34 4.97
N ALA A 541 5.75 -11.57 5.46
CA ALA A 541 4.77 -11.93 6.48
C ALA A 541 4.97 -11.16 7.81
N LYS A 542 6.20 -10.75 8.11
CA LYS A 542 6.56 -9.93 9.28
C LYS A 542 5.96 -8.51 9.21
N ILE A 543 5.97 -7.87 8.04
CA ILE A 543 5.33 -6.54 7.84
C ILE A 543 3.81 -6.64 8.08
N LYS A 544 3.15 -7.65 7.51
CA LYS A 544 1.71 -7.89 7.69
C LYS A 544 1.34 -8.10 9.17
N TRP A 545 2.18 -8.80 9.91
CA TRP A 545 2.00 -9.02 11.33
C TRP A 545 2.11 -7.71 12.12
N TYR A 546 3.19 -6.94 11.91
CA TYR A 546 3.36 -5.65 12.57
C TYR A 546 2.20 -4.71 12.26
N ASN A 547 1.73 -4.67 11.01
CA ASN A 547 0.58 -3.86 10.62
C ASN A 547 -0.65 -4.23 11.46
N ARG A 548 -1.11 -5.50 11.43
CA ARG A 548 -2.34 -5.88 12.15
C ARG A 548 -2.22 -5.66 13.66
N LYS A 549 -1.06 -5.96 14.24
CA LYS A 549 -0.86 -5.80 15.67
C LYS A 549 -0.73 -4.34 16.08
N GLY A 550 -0.08 -3.50 15.27
CA GLY A 550 0.00 -2.07 15.47
C GLY A 550 -1.37 -1.39 15.40
N GLU A 551 -2.20 -1.77 14.42
CA GLU A 551 -3.60 -1.28 14.31
C GLU A 551 -4.43 -1.59 15.57
N ILE A 552 -4.27 -2.77 16.14
CA ILE A 552 -4.97 -3.16 17.38
C ILE A 552 -4.41 -2.37 18.57
N PHE A 553 -3.09 -2.26 18.67
CA PHE A 553 -2.43 -1.64 19.81
C PHE A 553 -2.70 -0.13 19.90
N LEU A 554 -2.70 0.57 18.75
CA LEU A 554 -3.09 1.99 18.69
C LEU A 554 -4.50 2.21 19.22
N ARG A 555 -5.46 1.36 18.81
CA ARG A 555 -6.85 1.47 19.27
C ARG A 555 -6.99 1.21 20.77
N GLU A 556 -6.25 0.23 21.32
CA GLU A 556 -6.21 -0.02 22.76
C GLU A 556 -5.70 1.21 23.53
N VAL A 557 -4.61 1.83 23.06
CA VAL A 557 -4.05 3.04 23.68
C VAL A 557 -5.05 4.20 23.63
N GLU A 558 -5.68 4.45 22.48
CA GLU A 558 -6.67 5.52 22.33
C GLU A 558 -7.92 5.31 23.20
N GLU A 559 -8.35 4.06 23.39
CA GLU A 559 -9.44 3.73 24.31
C GLU A 559 -9.04 4.07 25.75
N LEU A 560 -7.85 3.65 26.20
CA LEU A 560 -7.32 3.97 27.52
C LEU A 560 -7.16 5.49 27.73
N MET A 561 -6.72 6.23 26.72
CA MET A 561 -6.66 7.69 26.75
C MET A 561 -8.04 8.30 26.93
N SER A 562 -9.03 7.81 26.19
CA SER A 562 -10.43 8.25 26.29
C SER A 562 -10.99 8.02 27.70
N ILE A 563 -10.69 6.86 28.27
CA ILE A 563 -11.08 6.49 29.63
C ILE A 563 -10.42 7.43 30.66
N ALA A 564 -9.11 7.65 30.58
CA ALA A 564 -8.44 8.52 31.54
C ALA A 564 -8.92 9.97 31.45
N TYR A 565 -9.17 10.46 30.23
CA TYR A 565 -9.62 11.84 29.99
C TYR A 565 -11.03 12.05 30.54
N THR A 566 -11.96 11.14 30.26
CA THR A 566 -13.33 11.18 30.78
C THR A 566 -13.42 11.11 32.29
N MET A 567 -12.50 10.38 32.93
CA MET A 567 -12.39 10.33 34.39
C MET A 567 -11.73 11.57 35.02
N GLY A 568 -11.21 12.51 34.21
CA GLY A 568 -10.40 13.63 34.70
C GLY A 568 -9.08 13.20 35.33
N ARG A 569 -8.50 12.07 34.88
CA ARG A 569 -7.21 11.52 35.35
C ARG A 569 -6.02 12.00 34.54
N VAL A 570 -6.27 12.72 33.45
CA VAL A 570 -5.28 13.43 32.65
C VAL A 570 -5.84 14.81 32.33
N ASP A 571 -5.02 15.84 32.46
CA ASP A 571 -5.39 17.20 32.05
C ASP A 571 -5.22 17.39 30.53
N GLU A 572 -5.81 18.47 30.00
CA GLU A 572 -5.82 18.72 28.55
C GLU A 572 -4.43 19.00 27.97
N GLN A 573 -3.49 19.53 28.77
CA GLN A 573 -2.15 19.84 28.31
C GLN A 573 -1.34 18.54 28.10
N GLN A 574 -1.35 17.65 29.09
CA GLN A 574 -0.70 16.36 28.97
C GLN A 574 -1.36 15.50 27.89
N LEU A 575 -2.70 15.53 27.81
CA LEU A 575 -3.42 14.80 26.77
C LEU A 575 -3.04 15.26 25.36
N ALA A 576 -2.88 16.57 25.13
CA ALA A 576 -2.47 17.09 23.84
C ALA A 576 -1.08 16.56 23.41
N VAL A 577 -0.12 16.52 24.33
CA VAL A 577 1.22 15.93 24.08
C VAL A 577 1.11 14.45 23.77
N ASP A 578 0.33 13.70 24.54
CA ASP A 578 0.15 12.26 24.33
C ASP A 578 -0.60 11.97 23.01
N ILE A 579 -1.53 12.84 22.58
CA ILE A 579 -2.22 12.74 21.29
C ILE A 579 -1.26 13.00 20.14
N GLU A 580 -0.35 13.99 20.24
CA GLU A 580 0.67 14.24 19.21
C GLU A 580 1.58 13.01 19.03
N GLU A 581 1.93 12.33 20.12
CA GLU A 581 2.68 11.08 20.07
C GLU A 581 1.88 9.96 19.40
N VAL A 582 0.59 9.80 19.72
CA VAL A 582 -0.28 8.82 19.03
C VAL A 582 -0.45 9.15 17.55
N ASP A 583 -0.60 10.42 17.19
CA ASP A 583 -0.71 10.88 15.81
C ASP A 583 0.57 10.60 15.01
N SER A 584 1.74 10.79 15.63
CA SER A 584 3.04 10.43 15.04
C SER A 584 3.10 8.91 14.78
N ASN A 585 2.71 8.11 15.76
CA ASN A 585 2.70 6.64 15.63
C ASN A 585 1.70 6.14 14.58
N TRP A 586 0.52 6.76 14.48
CA TRP A 586 -0.40 6.48 13.38
C TRP A 586 0.23 6.81 12.04
N LYS A 587 0.79 8.00 11.85
CA LYS A 587 1.42 8.39 10.57
C LYS A 587 2.55 7.45 10.17
N ASN A 588 3.36 6.98 11.12
CA ASN A 588 4.40 5.97 10.90
C ASN A 588 3.83 4.60 10.53
N LEU A 589 2.76 4.14 11.19
CA LEU A 589 2.06 2.92 10.79
C LEU A 589 1.52 3.05 9.36
N LEU A 590 0.82 4.16 9.06
CA LEU A 590 0.21 4.45 7.76
C LEU A 590 1.24 4.61 6.65
N LEU A 591 2.44 5.14 6.95
CA LEU A 591 3.57 5.22 6.03
C LEU A 591 3.95 3.82 5.53
N ASN A 592 4.02 2.84 6.43
CA ASN A 592 4.30 1.45 6.07
C ASN A 592 3.12 0.75 5.37
N GLN A 593 1.93 1.37 5.31
CA GLN A 593 0.78 0.87 4.55
C GLN A 593 0.80 1.25 3.07
N PHE A 594 1.84 1.95 2.61
CA PHE A 594 2.07 2.24 1.20
C PHE A 594 1.96 0.96 0.34
N HIS A 595 1.40 1.09 -0.87
CA HIS A 595 1.01 -0.05 -1.71
C HIS A 595 2.17 -0.92 -2.22
N ASP A 596 3.44 -0.53 -2.03
CA ASP A 596 4.57 -1.45 -2.23
C ASP A 596 5.20 -1.99 -0.94
N VAL A 597 5.07 -1.27 0.18
CA VAL A 597 5.69 -1.69 1.43
C VAL A 597 4.84 -2.75 2.12
N LEU A 598 3.55 -2.46 2.36
CA LEU A 598 2.67 -3.40 3.04
C LEU A 598 2.43 -4.66 2.21
N PRO A 599 2.22 -4.60 0.89
CA PRO A 599 2.21 -5.75 -0.03
C PRO A 599 3.53 -6.52 -0.10
N GLY A 600 4.64 -5.93 0.33
CA GLY A 600 5.94 -6.59 0.47
C GLY A 600 6.71 -6.68 -0.83
N SER A 601 6.48 -5.76 -1.75
CA SER A 601 7.06 -5.68 -3.09
C SER A 601 8.29 -4.78 -3.17
N CYS A 602 8.99 -4.57 -2.05
CA CYS A 602 10.11 -3.63 -1.94
C CYS A 602 11.45 -4.33 -1.64
N ILE A 603 12.56 -3.64 -1.91
CA ILE A 603 13.91 -4.16 -1.65
C ILE A 603 14.14 -4.41 -0.16
N GLN A 604 15.10 -5.29 0.17
CA GLN A 604 15.45 -5.65 1.55
C GLN A 604 15.65 -4.42 2.46
N LEU A 605 16.31 -3.36 1.97
CA LEU A 605 16.54 -2.13 2.73
C LEU A 605 15.25 -1.47 3.23
N VAL A 606 14.20 -1.48 2.39
CA VAL A 606 12.89 -0.91 2.74
C VAL A 606 12.19 -1.80 3.76
N ALA A 607 12.24 -3.12 3.60
CA ALA A 607 11.64 -4.06 4.56
C ALA A 607 12.27 -3.91 5.96
N GLU A 608 13.59 -3.81 6.04
CA GLU A 608 14.32 -3.59 7.30
C GLU A 608 13.99 -2.23 7.92
N GLU A 609 13.89 -1.17 7.13
CA GLU A 609 13.50 0.16 7.60
C GLU A 609 12.05 0.18 8.12
N ALA A 610 11.13 -0.47 7.41
CA ALA A 610 9.74 -0.64 7.86
C ALA A 610 9.68 -1.39 9.20
N TRP A 611 10.48 -2.44 9.40
CA TRP A 611 10.56 -3.15 10.68
C TRP A 611 11.03 -2.24 11.82
N ARG A 612 12.03 -1.39 11.60
CA ARG A 612 12.50 -0.42 12.61
C ARG A 612 11.40 0.57 12.98
N ILE A 613 10.71 1.14 11.98
CA ILE A 613 9.58 2.06 12.20
C ILE A 613 8.50 1.38 13.04
N TYR A 614 8.16 0.12 12.76
CA TYR A 614 7.20 -0.61 13.58
C TYR A 614 7.72 -0.85 15.01
N GLU A 615 8.98 -1.20 15.18
CA GLU A 615 9.57 -1.41 16.51
C GLU A 615 9.56 -0.13 17.37
N GLU A 616 9.79 1.03 16.76
CA GLU A 616 9.64 2.34 17.38
C GLU A 616 8.19 2.61 17.79
N VAL A 617 7.23 2.34 16.89
CA VAL A 617 5.79 2.49 17.16
C VAL A 617 5.38 1.63 18.36
N PHE A 618 5.74 0.35 18.39
CA PHE A 618 5.41 -0.53 19.50
C PHE A 618 6.06 -0.09 20.82
N SER A 619 7.30 0.39 20.76
CA SER A 619 8.03 0.87 21.94
C SER A 619 7.36 2.10 22.54
N SER A 620 7.00 3.08 21.71
CA SER A 620 6.30 4.30 22.15
C SER A 620 4.92 3.98 22.73
N LEU A 621 4.12 3.18 22.02
CA LEU A 621 2.77 2.81 22.47
C LEU A 621 2.77 2.00 23.76
N LYS A 622 3.78 1.15 23.99
CA LYS A 622 3.93 0.44 25.27
C LYS A 622 4.11 1.39 26.43
N ILE A 623 4.96 2.42 26.28
CA ILE A 623 5.17 3.44 27.32
C ILE A 623 3.86 4.17 27.61
N LEU A 624 3.14 4.59 26.57
CA LEU A 624 1.85 5.27 26.73
C LEU A 624 0.80 4.36 27.38
N ARG A 625 0.58 3.14 26.87
CA ARG A 625 -0.38 2.18 27.43
C ARG A 625 -0.14 1.98 28.93
N ASP A 626 1.11 1.68 29.31
CA ASP A 626 1.46 1.40 30.70
C ASP A 626 1.24 2.65 31.59
N ALA A 627 1.58 3.85 31.09
CA ALA A 627 1.30 5.10 31.79
C ALA A 627 -0.20 5.36 31.99
N TYR A 628 -1.02 5.10 30.97
CA TYR A 628 -2.48 5.29 31.05
C TYR A 628 -3.15 4.25 31.95
N HIS A 629 -2.71 3.00 31.95
CA HIS A 629 -3.13 2.01 32.94
C HIS A 629 -2.84 2.48 34.37
N VAL A 630 -1.65 3.01 34.64
CA VAL A 630 -1.29 3.55 35.96
C VAL A 630 -2.16 4.75 36.35
N ARG A 631 -2.42 5.68 35.43
CA ARG A 631 -3.30 6.85 35.67
C ARG A 631 -4.73 6.43 36.04
N ILE A 632 -5.26 5.37 35.44
CA ILE A 632 -6.61 4.87 35.70
C ILE A 632 -6.65 4.07 37.01
N LEU A 633 -5.68 3.18 37.22
CA LEU A 633 -5.67 2.22 38.33
C LEU A 633 -5.03 2.74 39.62
N GLY A 634 -4.30 3.85 39.58
CA GLY A 634 -3.65 4.48 40.75
C GLY A 634 -2.49 3.69 41.37
N GLY A 635 -2.11 2.56 40.79
CA GLY A 635 -1.15 1.60 41.37
C GLY A 635 -1.72 0.81 42.56
N GLY A 636 -0.95 -0.15 43.08
CA GLY A 636 -1.33 -0.95 44.25
C GLY A 636 -0.34 -2.05 44.57
N THR A 637 -0.59 -2.79 45.66
CA THR A 637 0.32 -3.85 46.13
C THR A 637 -0.33 -5.22 46.28
N THR A 638 -1.67 -5.30 46.32
CA THR A 638 -2.37 -6.52 46.72
C THR A 638 -3.28 -7.11 45.64
N THR A 639 -4.11 -6.31 44.99
CA THR A 639 -5.06 -6.81 43.97
C THR A 639 -4.44 -6.72 42.58
N LYS A 640 -4.67 -7.74 41.75
CA LYS A 640 -4.27 -7.75 40.34
C LYS A 640 -5.49 -7.49 39.46
N ALA A 641 -5.34 -6.65 38.46
CA ALA A 641 -6.37 -6.31 37.50
C ALA A 641 -5.93 -6.67 36.08
N ILE A 642 -6.92 -7.00 35.28
CA ILE A 642 -6.80 -7.31 33.86
C ILE A 642 -7.71 -6.37 33.09
N TYR A 643 -7.24 -5.90 31.94
CA TYR A 643 -8.02 -5.06 31.04
C TYR A 643 -8.52 -5.84 29.83
N ASN A 644 -9.76 -5.59 29.44
CA ASN A 644 -10.35 -6.07 28.20
C ASN A 644 -10.77 -4.87 27.36
N PRO A 645 -10.15 -4.63 26.19
CA PRO A 645 -10.53 -3.54 25.29
C PRO A 645 -11.71 -3.89 24.37
N LEU A 646 -12.23 -5.13 24.41
CA LEU A 646 -13.41 -5.50 23.62
C LEU A 646 -14.69 -5.04 24.28
N THR A 647 -15.65 -4.51 23.51
CA THR A 647 -16.91 -3.94 24.03
C THR A 647 -17.96 -4.98 24.42
N TRP A 648 -17.58 -6.25 24.56
CA TRP A 648 -18.41 -7.33 25.08
C TRP A 648 -17.67 -8.10 26.18
N PRO A 649 -18.39 -8.74 27.12
CA PRO A 649 -17.76 -9.57 28.14
C PRO A 649 -17.04 -10.75 27.47
N VAL A 650 -15.86 -11.08 27.99
CA VAL A 650 -15.06 -12.20 27.49
C VAL A 650 -14.82 -13.18 28.63
N HIS A 651 -15.25 -14.43 28.42
CA HIS A 651 -14.93 -15.55 29.29
C HIS A 651 -13.78 -16.30 28.65
N THR A 652 -12.58 -16.20 29.22
CA THR A 652 -11.39 -16.71 28.52
C THR A 652 -10.25 -17.18 29.40
N VAL A 653 -9.47 -18.14 28.89
CA VAL A 653 -8.18 -18.49 29.45
C VAL A 653 -7.13 -17.45 29.07
N ILE A 654 -6.46 -16.90 30.07
CA ILE A 654 -5.36 -15.96 29.86
C ILE A 654 -4.04 -16.66 30.14
N PHE A 655 -3.00 -16.36 29.36
CA PHE A 655 -1.64 -16.78 29.70
C PHE A 655 -0.88 -15.63 30.33
N MET A 656 -0.16 -15.94 31.39
CA MET A 656 0.55 -15.00 32.25
C MET A 656 2.01 -15.44 32.36
N LYS A 657 2.93 -14.53 32.06
CA LYS A 657 4.36 -14.77 32.27
C LYS A 657 5.04 -13.54 32.86
N PRO A 658 5.51 -13.63 34.11
CA PRO A 658 6.26 -12.58 34.77
C PRO A 658 7.72 -12.54 34.31
N ASP A 659 8.41 -11.43 34.56
CA ASP A 659 9.81 -11.24 34.17
C ASP A 659 10.75 -12.31 34.77
N ASN A 660 10.41 -12.87 35.93
CA ASN A 660 11.11 -14.02 36.52
C ASN A 660 10.17 -15.23 36.65
N ASP A 661 10.59 -16.41 36.19
CA ASP A 661 9.79 -17.64 36.27
C ASP A 661 9.36 -18.02 37.71
N GLN A 662 10.10 -17.58 38.74
CA GLN A 662 9.73 -17.81 40.14
C GLN A 662 8.50 -17.01 40.60
N ASP A 663 8.13 -15.96 39.86
CA ASP A 663 7.00 -15.10 40.16
C ASP A 663 5.70 -15.60 39.48
N LEU A 664 5.75 -16.74 38.78
CA LEU A 664 4.57 -17.31 38.13
C LEU A 664 3.46 -17.53 39.17
N PRO A 665 2.23 -17.03 38.93
CA PRO A 665 1.16 -17.22 39.88
C PRO A 665 0.86 -18.72 40.03
N VAL A 666 0.83 -19.18 41.27
CA VAL A 666 0.46 -20.55 41.65
C VAL A 666 -0.77 -20.46 42.56
N GLY A 667 -1.78 -21.28 42.29
CA GLY A 667 -3.03 -21.26 43.04
C GLY A 667 -4.03 -22.28 42.54
N GLU A 668 -5.17 -22.33 43.22
CA GLU A 668 -6.32 -23.12 42.77
C GLU A 668 -6.79 -22.63 41.39
N PHE A 669 -7.07 -23.57 40.47
CA PHE A 669 -7.47 -23.30 39.08
C PHE A 669 -6.46 -22.53 38.22
N ILE A 670 -5.18 -22.52 38.62
CA ILE A 670 -4.07 -22.04 37.80
C ILE A 670 -3.25 -23.24 37.34
N GLN A 671 -3.05 -23.35 36.02
CA GLN A 671 -2.24 -24.41 35.41
C GLN A 671 -0.91 -23.85 34.93
N THR A 672 0.20 -24.42 35.38
CA THR A 672 1.52 -24.18 34.75
C THR A 672 1.62 -25.00 33.46
N VAL A 673 1.88 -24.31 32.34
CA VAL A 673 2.05 -24.91 31.02
C VAL A 673 3.51 -24.73 30.61
N ASN A 674 4.16 -25.82 30.21
CA ASN A 674 5.50 -25.81 29.63
C ASN A 674 5.42 -26.32 28.19
N LEU A 675 5.82 -25.48 27.24
CA LEU A 675 5.80 -25.78 25.81
C LEU A 675 7.17 -26.20 25.26
N HIS A 676 8.26 -25.70 25.83
CA HIS A 676 9.60 -26.08 25.39
C HIS A 676 10.62 -25.94 26.53
N SER A 677 11.58 -26.87 26.56
CA SER A 677 12.71 -26.85 27.49
C SER A 677 13.78 -25.80 27.18
N ASP A 678 13.82 -25.26 25.96
CA ASP A 678 14.89 -24.39 25.46
C ASP A 678 14.26 -23.04 25.12
N PRO A 679 14.78 -21.92 25.65
CA PRO A 679 14.20 -20.59 25.45
C PRO A 679 14.13 -20.22 23.95
N PHE A 680 12.91 -20.16 23.40
CA PHE A 680 12.65 -19.52 22.10
C PHE A 680 12.15 -18.07 22.26
N GLU A 681 11.99 -17.63 23.49
CA GLU A 681 11.63 -16.27 23.88
C GLU A 681 12.73 -15.28 23.48
N ASN A 682 12.34 -14.06 23.09
CA ASN A 682 13.23 -13.01 22.62
C ASN A 682 14.01 -13.34 21.33
N GLN A 683 13.67 -14.41 20.60
CA GLN A 683 14.30 -14.78 19.31
C GLN A 683 13.54 -14.28 18.06
N GLY A 684 12.72 -13.22 18.15
CA GLY A 684 11.86 -12.79 17.04
C GLY A 684 11.16 -11.45 17.22
N GLU A 685 10.22 -11.15 16.31
CA GLU A 685 9.52 -9.87 15.98
C GLU A 685 8.86 -9.09 17.16
N GLY A 686 9.60 -8.79 18.24
CA GLY A 686 9.04 -8.18 19.46
C GLY A 686 7.97 -9.07 20.13
N ARG A 687 7.96 -10.38 19.82
CA ARG A 687 6.85 -11.28 20.14
C ARG A 687 6.95 -11.81 21.56
N PHE A 688 5.85 -11.65 22.28
CA PHE A 688 5.49 -12.57 23.34
C PHE A 688 4.06 -13.02 23.08
N ARG A 689 3.89 -14.25 22.58
CA ARG A 689 2.55 -14.81 22.34
C ARG A 689 2.22 -16.03 23.16
N VAL A 690 3.07 -17.03 23.05
CA VAL A 690 2.99 -18.19 23.91
C VAL A 690 4.40 -18.47 24.40
N PRO A 691 4.73 -18.07 25.63
CA PRO A 691 6.05 -18.35 26.19
C PRO A 691 6.35 -19.83 26.31
N ASN A 692 7.62 -20.11 26.53
CA ASN A 692 8.11 -21.43 26.86
C ASN A 692 7.40 -22.00 28.10
N THR A 693 7.30 -21.20 29.16
CA THR A 693 6.63 -21.56 30.40
C THR A 693 5.74 -20.41 30.86
N PHE A 694 4.49 -20.71 31.20
CA PHE A 694 3.51 -19.73 31.69
C PHE A 694 2.48 -20.34 32.62
N ALA A 695 1.77 -19.47 33.32
CA ALA A 695 0.57 -19.81 34.05
C ALA A 695 -0.66 -19.52 33.19
N ALA A 696 -1.59 -20.46 33.12
CA ALA A 696 -2.87 -20.32 32.45
C ALA A 696 -4.00 -20.34 33.49
N ALA A 697 -4.95 -19.42 33.37
CA ALA A 697 -6.13 -19.37 34.24
C ALA A 697 -7.36 -18.92 33.46
N LEU A 698 -8.50 -19.55 33.74
CA LEU A 698 -9.80 -19.14 33.24
C LEU A 698 -10.32 -17.93 34.05
N VAL A 699 -10.69 -16.86 33.37
CA VAL A 699 -11.17 -15.61 33.99
C VAL A 699 -12.40 -15.05 33.28
N ASN A 700 -13.13 -14.19 33.98
CA ASN A 700 -14.19 -13.36 33.42
C ASN A 700 -13.68 -11.93 33.26
N LEU A 701 -13.80 -11.39 32.05
CA LEU A 701 -13.44 -10.02 31.75
C LEU A 701 -14.68 -9.21 31.40
N SER A 702 -14.88 -8.10 32.12
CA SER A 702 -15.90 -7.11 31.81
C SER A 702 -15.64 -6.47 30.44
N PRO A 703 -16.69 -6.08 29.70
CA PRO A 703 -16.52 -5.37 28.43
C PRO A 703 -15.83 -4.03 28.64
N SER A 704 -14.90 -3.67 27.75
CA SER A 704 -14.21 -2.38 27.67
C SER A 704 -13.93 -1.88 29.08
N GLY A 705 -13.03 -2.54 29.80
CA GLY A 705 -12.97 -2.35 31.25
C GLY A 705 -12.00 -3.25 31.99
N TYR A 706 -11.86 -2.98 33.29
CA TYR A 706 -10.98 -3.72 34.18
C TYR A 706 -11.76 -4.77 34.97
N SER A 707 -11.11 -5.91 35.21
CA SER A 707 -11.62 -6.98 36.06
C SER A 707 -10.55 -7.41 37.05
N THR A 708 -10.96 -7.74 38.27
CA THR A 708 -10.06 -8.35 39.25
C THR A 708 -9.63 -9.72 38.73
N PHE A 709 -8.34 -10.02 38.78
CA PHE A 709 -7.82 -11.34 38.48
C PHE A 709 -8.32 -12.32 39.54
N GLN A 710 -9.26 -13.17 39.12
CA GLN A 710 -9.83 -14.22 39.94
C GLN A 710 -9.96 -15.47 39.08
N PRO A 711 -9.04 -16.46 39.23
CA PRO A 711 -9.16 -17.75 38.57
C PRO A 711 -10.48 -18.44 38.91
N ILE A 712 -11.09 -19.07 37.91
CA ILE A 712 -12.40 -19.72 38.02
C ILE A 712 -12.25 -21.20 37.67
N GLU A 713 -13.01 -22.06 38.37
CA GLU A 713 -13.09 -23.47 38.01
C GLU A 713 -13.69 -23.63 36.60
N PRO A 714 -13.04 -24.35 35.69
CA PRO A 714 -13.58 -24.61 34.35
C PRO A 714 -14.79 -25.53 34.44
N LEU A 715 -15.91 -25.11 33.85
CA LEU A 715 -17.11 -25.95 33.72
C LEU A 715 -16.81 -27.21 32.91
N ASN A 716 -16.06 -27.06 31.82
CA ASN A 716 -15.57 -28.16 31.01
C ASN A 716 -14.05 -28.24 31.12
N LYS A 717 -13.55 -29.32 31.72
CA LYS A 717 -12.11 -29.54 31.89
C LYS A 717 -11.50 -30.07 30.61
N VAL A 718 -10.28 -29.64 30.28
CA VAL A 718 -9.52 -30.28 29.20
C VAL A 718 -9.04 -31.64 29.68
N THR A 719 -9.32 -32.67 28.90
CA THR A 719 -8.97 -34.07 29.16
C THR A 719 -8.14 -34.61 28.01
N TYR A 720 -7.27 -35.58 28.31
CA TYR A 720 -6.46 -36.30 27.34
C TYR A 720 -6.56 -37.80 27.58
N ALA A 721 -6.86 -38.56 26.52
CA ALA A 721 -6.88 -40.01 26.52
C ALA A 721 -5.92 -40.55 25.46
N ALA A 722 -4.94 -41.37 25.86
CA ALA A 722 -3.99 -41.96 24.92
C ALA A 722 -4.62 -43.09 24.09
N ASN A 723 -4.33 -43.15 22.78
CA ASN A 723 -4.72 -44.28 21.94
C ASN A 723 -3.93 -45.56 22.28
N THR A 724 -4.55 -46.71 22.05
CA THR A 724 -3.95 -48.04 22.25
C THR A 724 -3.97 -48.87 20.95
N PRO A 725 -2.84 -49.51 20.56
CA PRO A 725 -1.53 -49.51 21.23
C PRO A 725 -0.74 -48.20 21.00
N SER A 726 -0.01 -47.78 22.02
CA SER A 726 0.89 -46.60 21.99
C SER A 726 2.07 -46.85 21.04
N PRO A 727 2.51 -45.86 20.23
CA PRO A 727 2.27 -44.43 20.41
C PRO A 727 1.26 -43.79 19.43
N GLY A 728 0.23 -44.50 18.93
CA GLY A 728 -0.70 -44.05 17.86
C GLY A 728 -1.67 -42.88 18.15
N PHE A 729 -1.15 -41.84 18.80
CA PHE A 729 -1.62 -40.52 19.30
C PHE A 729 -3.03 -40.39 19.86
N GLY A 730 -3.27 -39.54 20.86
CA GLY A 730 -4.50 -39.58 21.68
C GLY A 730 -5.62 -38.60 21.28
N THR A 731 -6.66 -38.59 22.11
CA THR A 731 -7.83 -37.71 21.99
C THR A 731 -7.82 -36.65 23.07
N PHE A 732 -7.91 -35.38 22.67
CA PHE A 732 -8.18 -34.26 23.57
C PHE A 732 -9.67 -33.92 23.55
N SER A 733 -10.23 -33.53 24.69
CA SER A 733 -11.59 -33.01 24.75
C SER A 733 -11.73 -31.94 25.83
N ASN A 734 -12.48 -30.89 25.53
CA ASN A 734 -12.95 -29.89 26.49
C ASN A 734 -14.47 -29.91 26.63
N GLY A 735 -15.12 -31.05 26.35
CA GLY A 735 -16.59 -31.21 26.38
C GLY A 735 -17.37 -30.49 25.26
N ILE A 736 -16.75 -29.56 24.53
CA ILE A 736 -17.34 -28.86 23.38
C ILE A 736 -16.80 -29.42 22.07
N ILE A 737 -15.47 -29.50 21.97
CA ILE A 737 -14.75 -30.14 20.87
C ILE A 737 -14.02 -31.39 21.34
N HIS A 738 -13.87 -32.34 20.41
CA HIS A 738 -12.99 -33.50 20.56
C HIS A 738 -12.00 -33.48 19.40
N LEU A 739 -10.71 -33.49 19.72
CA LEU A 739 -9.64 -33.61 18.74
C LEU A 739 -9.01 -34.98 18.88
N GLU A 740 -9.28 -35.86 17.93
CA GLU A 740 -8.55 -37.11 17.78
C GLU A 740 -7.34 -36.83 16.92
N ALA A 741 -6.13 -37.02 17.44
CA ALA A 741 -4.96 -37.05 16.58
C ALA A 741 -4.39 -38.46 16.54
N SER A 742 -3.85 -38.86 15.40
CA SER A 742 -3.31 -40.20 15.19
C SER A 742 -2.01 -40.10 14.39
N THR A 743 -1.08 -41.03 14.61
CA THR A 743 0.17 -41.07 13.85
C THR A 743 0.40 -42.45 13.27
N ALA A 744 0.64 -42.51 11.95
CA ALA A 744 1.24 -43.69 11.34
C ALA A 744 2.74 -43.63 11.65
N SER A 745 3.23 -44.40 12.62
CA SER A 745 4.64 -44.34 13.00
C SER A 745 5.56 -44.80 11.84
N PRO A 746 6.56 -44.00 11.40
CA PRO A 746 6.80 -42.57 11.67
C PRO A 746 6.10 -41.65 10.64
N GLY A 747 5.34 -40.64 11.11
CA GLY A 747 4.52 -39.78 10.27
C GLY A 747 3.92 -38.62 11.05
N LEU A 748 3.54 -37.55 10.35
CA LEU A 748 2.86 -36.39 10.94
C LEU A 748 1.53 -36.78 11.60
N PRO A 749 1.11 -36.07 12.65
CA PRO A 749 -0.20 -36.30 13.25
C PRO A 749 -1.32 -35.89 12.29
N THR A 750 -2.25 -36.82 12.06
CA THR A 750 -3.52 -36.58 11.38
C THR A 750 -4.55 -36.19 12.42
N GLU A 751 -5.19 -35.04 12.25
CA GLU A 751 -6.11 -34.42 13.23
C GLU A 751 -7.56 -34.48 12.77
N LYS A 752 -8.43 -35.21 13.47
CA LYS A 752 -9.88 -35.21 13.25
C LYS A 752 -10.59 -34.42 14.35
N LEU A 753 -11.36 -33.43 13.94
CA LEU A 753 -12.02 -32.47 14.83
C LEU A 753 -13.53 -32.71 14.83
N PHE A 754 -14.05 -33.09 15.98
CA PHE A 754 -15.47 -33.31 16.23
C PHE A 754 -16.01 -32.18 17.11
N PHE A 755 -17.27 -31.82 16.88
CA PHE A 755 -17.93 -30.71 17.57
C PHE A 755 -19.28 -31.15 18.12
N ASN A 756 -19.58 -30.74 19.36
CA ASN A 756 -20.88 -30.90 20.00
C ASN A 756 -21.45 -32.33 19.96
N GLY A 757 -20.59 -33.32 20.26
CA GLY A 757 -20.97 -34.73 20.31
C GLY A 757 -21.28 -35.39 18.95
N SER A 758 -20.92 -34.76 17.83
CA SER A 758 -21.02 -35.36 16.49
C SER A 758 -20.13 -36.59 16.36
N ASP A 759 -20.65 -37.66 15.74
CA ASP A 759 -19.89 -38.87 15.35
C ASP A 759 -19.11 -38.68 14.04
N VAL A 760 -19.30 -37.54 13.35
CA VAL A 760 -18.61 -37.18 12.11
C VAL A 760 -17.72 -35.98 12.38
N ALA A 761 -16.45 -36.09 11.96
CA ALA A 761 -15.49 -35.00 12.06
C ALA A 761 -15.84 -33.88 11.06
N PHE A 762 -15.77 -32.63 11.52
CA PHE A 762 -16.11 -31.44 10.73
C PHE A 762 -15.03 -31.10 9.70
N ASN A 763 -13.80 -31.54 9.97
CA ASN A 763 -12.65 -31.28 9.14
C ASN A 763 -12.24 -32.50 8.29
N ASP A 764 -13.08 -33.54 8.16
CA ASP A 764 -12.75 -34.76 7.41
C ASP A 764 -13.89 -35.08 6.43
N PHE A 765 -13.62 -34.93 5.14
CA PHE A 765 -14.60 -35.27 4.10
C PHE A 765 -14.28 -36.64 3.49
N LEU A 766 -15.22 -37.58 3.64
CA LEU A 766 -15.16 -38.95 3.18
C LEU A 766 -14.60 -39.07 1.74
N ASN A 767 -13.47 -39.77 1.59
CA ASN A 767 -12.91 -40.28 0.33
C ASN A 767 -12.26 -39.27 -0.66
N ARG A 768 -11.60 -38.20 -0.18
CA ARG A 768 -10.79 -37.32 -1.06
C ARG A 768 -9.27 -37.37 -0.86
N GLY A 769 -8.77 -38.21 0.05
CA GLY A 769 -7.32 -38.43 0.21
C GLY A 769 -6.54 -37.21 0.71
N VAL A 770 -7.21 -36.23 1.33
CA VAL A 770 -6.59 -35.08 1.99
C VAL A 770 -6.83 -35.21 3.48
N GLU A 771 -5.75 -35.09 4.25
CA GLU A 771 -5.81 -35.15 5.71
C GLU A 771 -5.85 -33.76 6.34
N PRO A 772 -6.53 -33.57 7.48
CA PRO A 772 -6.76 -32.25 8.04
C PRO A 772 -5.53 -31.70 8.78
N GLY A 773 -5.30 -30.40 8.66
CA GLY A 773 -4.17 -29.73 9.30
C GLY A 773 -2.82 -30.11 8.68
N ARG A 774 -2.77 -30.50 7.41
CA ARG A 774 -1.51 -30.85 6.72
C ARG A 774 -0.84 -29.63 6.11
N PHE A 775 0.49 -29.65 6.08
CA PHE A 775 1.29 -28.63 5.41
C PHE A 775 1.67 -29.09 4.00
N TYR A 776 1.60 -28.17 3.05
CA TYR A 776 2.00 -28.40 1.67
C TYR A 776 2.92 -27.29 1.18
N ILE A 777 3.90 -27.68 0.38
CA ILE A 777 4.80 -26.77 -0.31
C ILE A 777 4.49 -26.78 -1.80
N TYR A 778 4.56 -25.60 -2.40
CA TYR A 778 4.31 -25.35 -3.81
C TYR A 778 5.55 -24.71 -4.41
N ASP A 779 5.88 -25.04 -5.66
CA ASP A 779 6.87 -24.32 -6.44
C ASP A 779 6.27 -22.97 -6.87
N ASP A 780 6.94 -21.88 -6.51
CA ASP A 780 6.45 -20.51 -6.64
C ASP A 780 7.33 -19.76 -7.66
N LEU A 781 6.97 -19.91 -8.93
CA LEU A 781 7.71 -19.39 -10.07
C LEU A 781 6.75 -18.61 -10.96
N PRO A 782 6.45 -17.33 -10.64
CA PRO A 782 5.54 -16.51 -11.43
C PRO A 782 6.14 -16.11 -12.78
N LEU A 783 5.34 -15.45 -13.63
CA LEU A 783 5.77 -15.10 -14.99
C LEU A 783 6.85 -14.01 -15.04
N ILE A 784 6.67 -12.93 -14.27
CA ILE A 784 7.52 -11.72 -14.36
C ILE A 784 7.83 -11.18 -12.95
N TRP A 785 6.81 -10.86 -12.16
CA TRP A 785 6.98 -10.14 -10.89
C TRP A 785 6.97 -11.10 -9.70
N ASP A 786 8.15 -11.50 -9.24
CA ASP A 786 8.37 -12.55 -8.23
C ASP A 786 7.68 -12.30 -6.88
N ALA A 787 8.00 -11.21 -6.18
CA ALA A 787 7.37 -10.89 -4.90
C ALA A 787 5.87 -10.56 -4.99
N TRP A 788 5.41 -10.13 -6.18
CA TRP A 788 4.03 -9.70 -6.39
C TRP A 788 3.11 -10.86 -6.75
N ASP A 789 3.50 -11.72 -7.68
CA ASP A 789 2.60 -12.66 -8.34
C ASP A 789 2.70 -14.08 -7.78
N VAL A 790 1.54 -14.73 -7.68
CA VAL A 790 1.45 -16.19 -7.77
C VAL A 790 0.63 -16.48 -9.01
N MET A 791 0.93 -17.57 -9.72
CA MET A 791 0.14 -18.00 -10.87
C MET A 791 -0.64 -19.26 -10.55
N ASP A 792 -1.81 -19.42 -11.14
CA ASP A 792 -2.72 -20.56 -10.92
C ASP A 792 -2.02 -21.93 -11.02
N TYR A 793 -1.10 -22.10 -11.98
CA TYR A 793 -0.33 -23.33 -12.16
C TYR A 793 0.58 -23.71 -10.98
N HIS A 794 0.87 -22.80 -10.04
CA HIS A 794 1.62 -23.17 -8.82
C HIS A 794 0.92 -24.31 -8.07
N LEU A 795 -0.41 -24.33 -8.10
CA LEU A 795 -1.25 -25.33 -7.44
C LEU A 795 -1.01 -26.76 -7.98
N GLU A 796 -0.50 -26.90 -9.21
CA GLU A 796 -0.17 -28.21 -9.81
C GLU A 796 1.07 -28.86 -9.18
N THR A 797 1.88 -28.07 -8.47
CA THR A 797 3.14 -28.52 -7.86
C THR A 797 2.99 -28.88 -6.37
N ARG A 798 1.75 -28.91 -5.88
CA ARG A 798 1.39 -29.28 -4.50
C ARG A 798 2.05 -30.59 -4.08
N ARG A 799 2.89 -30.54 -3.04
CA ARG A 799 3.48 -31.72 -2.40
C ARG A 799 3.62 -31.54 -0.89
N GLU A 800 3.57 -32.63 -0.13
CA GLU A 800 3.97 -32.58 1.28
C GLU A 800 5.47 -32.25 1.34
N PRO A 801 5.93 -31.41 2.28
CA PRO A 801 7.35 -31.25 2.53
C PRO A 801 7.99 -32.60 2.91
N ASP A 802 9.24 -32.81 2.47
CA ASP A 802 10.02 -34.00 2.81
C ASP A 802 10.50 -33.94 4.28
N PHE A 803 9.57 -34.17 5.20
CA PHE A 803 9.85 -34.04 6.63
C PHE A 803 10.80 -35.13 7.13
N THR A 804 11.79 -34.70 7.90
CA THR A 804 12.80 -35.54 8.56
C THR A 804 12.94 -35.14 10.03
N ASN A 805 13.55 -36.01 10.84
CA ASN A 805 13.74 -35.78 12.28
C ASN A 805 12.45 -35.40 13.01
N MET A 806 11.37 -36.13 12.72
CA MET A 806 10.07 -35.88 13.33
C MET A 806 10.10 -36.22 14.82
N GLU A 807 9.69 -35.27 15.64
CA GLU A 807 9.47 -35.45 17.07
C GLU A 807 8.02 -35.12 17.40
N LEU A 808 7.38 -35.95 18.22
CA LEU A 808 6.02 -35.74 18.70
C LEU A 808 6.00 -35.90 20.20
N GLN A 809 5.48 -34.90 20.90
CA GLN A 809 5.51 -34.82 22.36
C GLN A 809 4.18 -34.30 22.90
N LEU A 810 3.61 -35.02 23.87
CA LEU A 810 2.58 -34.48 24.74
C LEU A 810 3.26 -33.53 25.75
N LEU A 811 2.89 -32.25 25.73
CA LEU A 811 3.57 -31.21 26.52
C LEU A 811 2.85 -30.88 27.81
N SER A 812 1.54 -30.65 27.73
CA SER A 812 0.73 -30.31 28.90
C SER A 812 -0.66 -30.90 28.75
N TYR A 813 -1.18 -31.45 29.85
CA TYR A 813 -2.58 -31.81 30.00
C TYR A 813 -2.99 -31.44 31.42
N GLY A 814 -4.08 -30.69 31.54
CA GLY A 814 -4.64 -30.22 32.81
C GLY A 814 -5.99 -29.58 32.57
N ASP A 815 -6.71 -29.26 33.64
CA ASP A 815 -8.11 -28.83 33.56
C ASP A 815 -8.36 -27.60 32.67
N ILE A 816 -7.33 -26.75 32.46
CA ILE A 816 -7.45 -25.45 31.75
C ILE A 816 -6.96 -25.54 30.30
N VAL A 817 -5.77 -26.14 30.07
CA VAL A 817 -5.11 -26.20 28.76
C VAL A 817 -4.60 -27.61 28.49
N GLY A 818 -4.85 -28.11 27.28
CA GLY A 818 -4.21 -29.30 26.73
C GLY A 818 -3.37 -28.91 25.52
N CYS A 819 -2.15 -29.42 25.42
CA CYS A 819 -1.26 -29.13 24.31
C CYS A 819 -0.34 -30.32 23.99
N TYR A 820 -0.18 -30.57 22.71
CA TYR A 820 0.93 -31.35 22.18
C TYR A 820 1.68 -30.55 21.13
N ARG A 821 2.90 -31.00 20.89
CA ARG A 821 3.80 -30.45 19.88
C ARG A 821 4.28 -31.55 18.96
N TRP A 822 4.48 -31.18 17.71
CA TRP A 822 5.43 -31.89 16.86
C TRP A 822 6.41 -30.92 16.21
N SER A 823 7.56 -31.46 15.80
CA SER A 823 8.55 -30.71 15.02
C SER A 823 9.21 -31.59 13.97
N ALA A 824 9.72 -30.97 12.90
CA ALA A 824 10.43 -31.63 11.83
C ALA A 824 11.34 -30.65 11.08
N ASN A 825 12.34 -31.21 10.39
CA ASN A 825 13.15 -30.50 9.40
C ASN A 825 12.65 -30.81 7.98
N PHE A 826 12.83 -29.90 7.04
CA PHE A 826 12.50 -30.13 5.63
C PHE A 826 13.33 -29.23 4.71
N GLY A 827 13.30 -29.53 3.41
CA GLY A 827 13.85 -28.66 2.36
C GLY A 827 15.32 -28.29 2.57
N ASN A 828 15.65 -27.02 2.37
CA ASN A 828 17.01 -26.46 2.38
C ASN A 828 17.51 -26.11 3.80
N GLY A 829 17.22 -26.96 4.78
CA GLY A 829 17.55 -26.71 6.19
C GLY A 829 16.53 -25.82 6.91
N SER A 830 15.30 -25.79 6.39
CA SER A 830 14.14 -25.24 7.08
C SER A 830 13.68 -26.19 8.20
N SER A 831 13.03 -25.63 9.21
CA SER A 831 12.42 -26.42 10.28
C SER A 831 11.06 -25.86 10.67
N ILE A 832 10.19 -26.74 11.16
CA ILE A 832 8.86 -26.40 11.63
C ILE A 832 8.63 -26.99 13.01
N ILE A 833 7.97 -26.22 13.87
CA ILE A 833 7.44 -26.64 15.15
C ILE A 833 5.97 -26.21 15.17
N ARG A 834 5.04 -27.14 15.41
CA ARG A 834 3.64 -26.80 15.61
C ARG A 834 3.18 -27.25 16.99
N TYR A 835 2.59 -26.30 17.72
CA TYR A 835 1.83 -26.54 18.94
C TYR A 835 0.35 -26.55 18.58
N THR A 836 -0.34 -27.62 18.96
CA THR A 836 -1.79 -27.74 18.86
C THR A 836 -2.35 -27.57 20.28
N ILE A 837 -3.18 -26.54 20.48
CA ILE A 837 -3.59 -26.05 21.79
C ILE A 837 -5.12 -26.12 21.90
N MET A 838 -5.60 -26.85 22.90
CA MET A 838 -7.01 -26.88 23.31
C MET A 838 -7.15 -26.18 24.65
N ARG A 839 -8.16 -25.32 24.77
CA ARG A 839 -8.45 -24.58 26.01
C ARG A 839 -9.83 -24.93 26.52
N CYS A 840 -10.04 -24.85 27.82
CA CYS A 840 -11.32 -25.18 28.46
C CYS A 840 -12.47 -24.22 28.07
N ASP A 841 -12.15 -22.99 27.66
CA ASP A 841 -13.09 -21.91 27.33
C ASP A 841 -13.47 -21.83 25.85
N SER A 842 -12.71 -22.50 24.99
CA SER A 842 -12.71 -22.23 23.55
C SER A 842 -13.36 -23.37 22.75
N PRO A 843 -14.34 -23.08 21.87
CA PRO A 843 -14.82 -24.04 20.89
C PRO A 843 -13.84 -24.21 19.71
N MET A 844 -12.67 -23.57 19.76
CA MET A 844 -11.67 -23.57 18.69
C MET A 844 -10.50 -24.48 19.06
N ILE A 845 -9.89 -25.07 18.04
CA ILE A 845 -8.54 -25.61 18.18
C ILE A 845 -7.54 -24.58 17.65
N GLU A 846 -6.54 -24.25 18.48
CA GLU A 846 -5.57 -23.19 18.20
C GLU A 846 -4.22 -23.79 17.80
N TYR A 847 -3.56 -23.20 16.80
CA TYR A 847 -2.28 -23.64 16.28
C TYR A 847 -1.26 -22.53 16.36
N TYR A 848 -0.19 -22.77 17.10
CA TYR A 848 0.99 -21.91 17.11
C TYR A 848 2.12 -22.60 16.36
N THR A 849 2.53 -22.01 15.24
CA THR A 849 3.52 -22.60 14.33
C THR A 849 4.76 -21.71 14.28
N ILE A 850 5.93 -22.30 14.53
CA ILE A 850 7.23 -21.66 14.36
C ILE A 850 7.89 -22.28 13.14
N VAL A 851 8.30 -21.47 12.17
CA VAL A 851 8.98 -21.92 10.95
C VAL A 851 10.31 -21.18 10.83
N ASP A 852 11.43 -21.89 10.92
CA ASP A 852 12.72 -21.36 10.45
C ASP A 852 12.78 -21.58 8.95
N TRP A 853 12.50 -20.53 8.16
CA TRP A 853 12.25 -20.62 6.73
C TRP A 853 13.49 -20.23 5.92
N LYS A 854 14.00 -21.16 5.10
CA LYS A 854 15.21 -20.99 4.28
C LYS A 854 15.02 -21.48 2.84
N GLU A 855 13.78 -21.64 2.42
CA GLU A 855 13.47 -22.08 1.06
C GLU A 855 13.64 -20.96 0.03
N GLU A 856 13.56 -21.32 -1.25
CA GLU A 856 13.69 -20.39 -2.37
C GLU A 856 12.65 -20.71 -3.44
N HIS A 857 11.89 -19.71 -3.90
CA HIS A 857 10.80 -19.90 -4.86
C HIS A 857 9.85 -21.02 -4.42
N LYS A 858 9.43 -20.94 -3.17
CA LYS A 858 8.48 -21.86 -2.54
C LYS A 858 7.40 -21.09 -1.82
N MET A 859 6.22 -21.68 -1.79
CA MET A 859 5.09 -21.21 -0.99
C MET A 859 4.62 -22.31 -0.05
N LEU A 860 4.55 -22.01 1.24
CA LEU A 860 4.06 -22.91 2.29
C LEU A 860 2.60 -22.58 2.60
N LYS A 861 1.71 -23.58 2.52
CA LYS A 861 0.30 -23.47 2.93
C LYS A 861 -0.07 -24.55 3.94
N VAL A 862 -1.11 -24.29 4.73
CA VAL A 862 -1.77 -25.31 5.57
C VAL A 862 -3.18 -25.56 5.06
N GLU A 863 -3.62 -26.81 5.06
CA GLU A 863 -4.89 -27.23 4.48
C GLU A 863 -5.85 -27.86 5.49
N PHE A 864 -7.12 -27.49 5.37
CA PHE A 864 -8.25 -28.00 6.15
C PHE A 864 -9.36 -28.43 5.19
N PRO A 865 -9.45 -29.73 4.84
CA PRO A 865 -10.69 -30.30 4.35
C PRO A 865 -11.85 -29.98 5.28
N ALA A 866 -13.01 -29.72 4.70
CA ALA A 866 -14.26 -29.44 5.39
C ALA A 866 -15.32 -30.46 4.97
N ASP A 867 -16.04 -31.03 5.93
CA ASP A 867 -17.28 -31.77 5.65
C ASP A 867 -18.45 -30.80 5.47
N VAL A 868 -18.30 -29.89 4.51
CA VAL A 868 -19.26 -28.82 4.20
C VAL A 868 -19.38 -28.70 2.68
N LEU A 869 -20.62 -28.66 2.18
CA LEU A 869 -20.90 -28.40 0.77
C LEU A 869 -21.35 -26.95 0.57
N ALA A 870 -20.38 -26.07 0.32
CA ALA A 870 -20.64 -24.66 0.01
C ALA A 870 -20.18 -24.32 -1.42
N ARG A 871 -20.98 -23.51 -2.13
CA ARG A 871 -20.63 -22.98 -3.47
C ARG A 871 -19.84 -21.67 -3.40
N ASN A 872 -19.92 -20.99 -2.27
CA ASN A 872 -19.16 -19.81 -1.94
C ASN A 872 -18.67 -19.90 -0.49
N CYS A 873 -17.56 -19.25 -0.21
CA CYS A 873 -17.09 -19.02 1.16
C CYS A 873 -17.15 -17.52 1.48
N THR A 874 -17.31 -17.21 2.76
CA THR A 874 -17.39 -15.84 3.28
C THR A 874 -16.03 -15.43 3.84
N PHE A 875 -15.56 -14.24 3.50
CA PHE A 875 -14.26 -13.72 3.94
C PHE A 875 -14.46 -12.36 4.61
N GLU A 876 -13.84 -12.17 5.78
CA GLU A 876 -13.81 -10.85 6.40
C GLU A 876 -13.08 -9.85 5.50
N ILE A 877 -13.64 -8.66 5.39
CA ILE A 877 -13.01 -7.47 4.81
C ILE A 877 -13.17 -6.30 5.79
N GLN A 878 -12.73 -5.10 5.42
CA GLN A 878 -12.90 -3.90 6.23
C GLN A 878 -14.39 -3.67 6.53
N TYR A 879 -14.75 -3.59 7.82
CA TYR A 879 -16.10 -3.32 8.31
C TYR A 879 -17.21 -4.19 7.67
N GLY A 880 -16.94 -5.46 7.39
CA GLY A 880 -17.92 -6.39 6.83
C GLY A 880 -17.30 -7.65 6.27
N HIS A 881 -18.00 -8.30 5.34
CA HIS A 881 -17.54 -9.53 4.70
C HIS A 881 -18.07 -9.65 3.26
N THR A 882 -17.36 -10.38 2.41
CA THR A 882 -17.76 -10.69 1.02
C THR A 882 -17.77 -12.19 0.79
N THR A 883 -18.47 -12.64 -0.25
CA THR A 883 -18.49 -14.06 -0.65
C THR A 883 -17.68 -14.27 -1.92
N ARG A 884 -16.94 -15.38 -1.98
CA ARG A 884 -16.16 -15.78 -3.17
C ARG A 884 -16.42 -17.24 -3.53
N PRO A 885 -16.43 -17.59 -4.82
CA PRO A 885 -16.80 -18.93 -5.28
C PRO A 885 -15.75 -19.98 -4.91
N THR A 886 -16.22 -21.19 -4.62
CA THR A 886 -15.37 -22.39 -4.41
C THR A 886 -15.16 -23.20 -5.69
N HIS A 887 -15.64 -22.70 -6.83
CA HIS A 887 -15.61 -23.36 -8.16
C HIS A 887 -14.97 -22.45 -9.22
N ILE A 888 -14.80 -22.96 -10.44
CA ILE A 888 -14.13 -22.26 -11.57
C ILE A 888 -15.03 -22.13 -12.81
N ASN A 889 -16.33 -21.88 -12.63
CA ASN A 889 -17.30 -21.92 -13.73
C ASN A 889 -17.10 -20.81 -14.76
N THR A 890 -16.62 -19.64 -14.33
CA THR A 890 -16.31 -18.51 -15.20
C THR A 890 -14.84 -18.14 -15.13
N SER A 891 -14.35 -17.39 -16.12
CA SER A 891 -13.00 -16.82 -16.08
C SER A 891 -12.77 -15.90 -14.86
N TRP A 892 -13.81 -15.25 -14.34
CA TRP A 892 -13.75 -14.43 -13.13
C TRP A 892 -13.64 -15.26 -11.84
N ASP A 893 -14.16 -16.49 -11.86
CA ASP A 893 -14.02 -17.45 -10.76
C ASP A 893 -12.64 -18.13 -10.81
N MET A 894 -12.15 -18.43 -12.02
CA MET A 894 -10.80 -18.95 -12.24
C MET A 894 -9.73 -18.00 -11.71
N ALA A 895 -9.89 -16.69 -11.97
CA ALA A 895 -8.95 -15.67 -11.49
C ALA A 895 -8.83 -15.63 -9.96
N LYS A 896 -9.86 -16.05 -9.21
CA LYS A 896 -9.89 -16.07 -7.73
C LYS A 896 -9.27 -17.34 -7.17
N PHE A 897 -8.05 -17.68 -7.60
CA PHE A 897 -7.29 -18.81 -7.05
C PHE A 897 -6.43 -18.40 -5.84
N GLU A 898 -6.22 -17.12 -5.57
CA GLU A 898 -5.61 -16.64 -4.34
C GLU A 898 -6.30 -15.32 -4.01
N VAL A 899 -6.93 -15.23 -2.83
CA VAL A 899 -7.80 -14.11 -2.47
C VAL A 899 -7.43 -13.54 -1.12
N CYS A 900 -7.62 -12.23 -0.94
CA CYS A 900 -7.39 -11.58 0.35
C CYS A 900 -8.58 -11.78 1.29
N GLY A 901 -8.33 -12.26 2.51
CA GLY A 901 -9.30 -12.28 3.62
C GLY A 901 -8.63 -11.82 4.89
N HIS A 902 -9.33 -11.05 5.73
CA HIS A 902 -8.70 -10.32 6.83
C HIS A 902 -8.39 -11.24 8.03
N LYS A 903 -9.23 -11.31 9.06
CA LYS A 903 -8.98 -12.16 10.25
C LYS A 903 -9.58 -13.55 10.13
N TRP A 904 -10.59 -13.75 9.29
CA TRP A 904 -11.26 -15.03 9.18
C TRP A 904 -11.83 -15.28 7.80
N MET A 905 -12.00 -16.57 7.50
CA MET A 905 -12.83 -17.06 6.41
C MET A 905 -13.73 -18.18 6.93
N ASP A 906 -14.93 -18.26 6.37
CA ASP A 906 -15.95 -19.22 6.76
C ASP A 906 -16.46 -20.01 5.56
N MET A 907 -16.56 -21.32 5.74
CA MET A 907 -17.23 -22.22 4.81
C MET A 907 -18.41 -22.85 5.53
N SER A 908 -19.63 -22.42 5.18
CA SER A 908 -20.86 -22.89 5.82
C SER A 908 -21.87 -23.41 4.81
N GLN A 909 -22.58 -24.46 5.21
CA GLN A 909 -23.87 -24.86 4.66
C GLN A 909 -24.98 -24.52 5.68
N ASN A 910 -26.22 -24.89 5.43
CA ASN A 910 -27.35 -24.41 6.24
C ASN A 910 -27.32 -24.85 7.71
N ASP A 911 -26.78 -26.04 8.01
CA ASP A 911 -26.81 -26.65 9.35
C ASP A 911 -25.47 -26.61 10.09
N LYS A 912 -24.37 -26.39 9.38
CA LYS A 912 -23.02 -26.39 9.96
C LYS A 912 -22.00 -25.66 9.09
N GLY A 913 -20.89 -25.28 9.70
CA GLY A 913 -19.74 -24.72 9.02
C GLY A 913 -18.42 -24.96 9.73
N ILE A 914 -17.35 -24.52 9.06
CA ILE A 914 -16.01 -24.46 9.61
C ILE A 914 -15.38 -23.13 9.24
N THR A 915 -14.86 -22.45 10.24
CA THR A 915 -14.18 -21.16 10.08
C THR A 915 -12.70 -21.33 10.40
N VAL A 916 -11.84 -20.73 9.58
CA VAL A 916 -10.42 -20.57 9.90
C VAL A 916 -10.16 -19.11 10.27
N ILE A 917 -9.58 -18.89 11.43
CA ILE A 917 -9.25 -17.57 11.98
C ILE A 917 -7.74 -17.43 12.03
N THR A 918 -7.21 -16.27 11.63
CA THR A 918 -5.77 -15.96 11.63
C THR A 918 -5.48 -14.62 12.27
N ASP A 919 -4.26 -14.49 12.77
CA ASP A 919 -3.77 -13.32 13.46
C ASP A 919 -3.01 -12.32 12.59
N SER A 920 -2.62 -12.70 11.37
CA SER A 920 -1.69 -11.94 10.54
C SER A 920 -1.54 -12.44 9.10
N LYS A 921 -2.23 -13.51 8.71
CA LYS A 921 -2.21 -14.02 7.33
C LYS A 921 -3.41 -13.49 6.56
N TYR A 922 -3.21 -13.22 5.28
CA TYR A 922 -4.22 -12.58 4.42
C TYR A 922 -4.52 -13.37 3.15
N GLY A 923 -3.61 -14.24 2.69
CA GLY A 923 -3.78 -15.06 1.50
C GLY A 923 -4.57 -16.34 1.78
N TRP A 924 -5.60 -16.58 0.98
CA TRP A 924 -6.45 -17.76 1.05
C TRP A 924 -6.65 -18.39 -0.31
N HIS A 925 -6.70 -19.72 -0.34
CA HIS A 925 -7.21 -20.47 -1.48
C HIS A 925 -8.29 -21.43 -1.00
N VAL A 926 -9.45 -21.40 -1.64
CA VAL A 926 -10.52 -22.36 -1.34
C VAL A 926 -11.04 -22.96 -2.63
N ARG A 927 -11.00 -24.28 -2.71
CA ARG A 927 -11.50 -25.03 -3.86
C ARG A 927 -12.32 -26.20 -3.38
N GLU A 928 -13.55 -26.27 -3.90
CA GLU A 928 -14.57 -27.23 -3.48
C GLU A 928 -14.79 -27.19 -1.96
N ASN A 929 -14.19 -28.12 -1.22
CA ASN A 929 -14.30 -28.25 0.23
C ASN A 929 -12.93 -28.28 0.94
N ILE A 930 -11.89 -27.81 0.27
CA ILE A 930 -10.54 -27.70 0.81
C ILE A 930 -10.24 -26.22 1.06
N ILE A 931 -10.06 -25.87 2.32
CA ILE A 931 -9.63 -24.54 2.75
C ILE A 931 -8.11 -24.56 2.85
N GLN A 932 -7.44 -23.58 2.26
CA GLN A 932 -6.00 -23.41 2.38
C GLN A 932 -5.69 -22.00 2.89
N LEU A 933 -4.84 -21.92 3.91
CA LEU A 933 -4.28 -20.67 4.41
C LEU A 933 -2.82 -20.57 3.93
N SER A 934 -2.51 -19.49 3.22
CA SER A 934 -1.16 -19.18 2.75
C SER A 934 -0.31 -18.65 3.91
N LEU A 935 0.81 -19.33 4.20
CA LEU A 935 1.62 -19.05 5.38
C LEU A 935 2.84 -18.20 5.06
N LEU A 936 3.67 -18.66 4.13
CA LEU A 936 4.96 -18.05 3.79
C LEU A 936 5.23 -18.21 2.29
N ARG A 937 5.93 -17.24 1.71
CA ARG A 937 6.54 -17.30 0.38
C ARG A 937 8.05 -17.11 0.49
N ALA A 938 8.78 -17.35 -0.60
CA ALA A 938 10.22 -17.12 -0.68
C ALA A 938 10.64 -16.53 -2.04
N PRO A 939 10.06 -15.38 -2.46
CA PRO A 939 10.48 -14.72 -3.68
C PRO A 939 11.92 -14.21 -3.54
N LYS A 940 12.59 -13.98 -4.68
CA LYS A 940 13.98 -13.51 -4.76
C LYS A 940 14.14 -12.14 -5.40
N ASN A 941 13.06 -11.58 -5.95
CA ASN A 941 13.03 -10.23 -6.51
C ASN A 941 11.83 -9.46 -5.94
N PRO A 942 12.02 -8.26 -5.35
CA PRO A 942 13.26 -7.46 -5.31
C PRO A 942 14.13 -7.68 -4.06
N ASP A 943 13.73 -8.57 -3.17
CA ASP A 943 14.47 -8.93 -1.97
C ASP A 943 15.01 -10.37 -2.10
N ALA A 944 16.34 -10.52 -2.17
CA ALA A 944 17.00 -11.82 -2.30
C ALA A 944 16.78 -12.74 -1.08
N ASN A 945 16.47 -12.13 0.07
CA ASN A 945 16.33 -12.79 1.36
C ASN A 945 14.89 -12.67 1.91
N CYS A 946 13.91 -12.40 1.03
CA CYS A 946 12.52 -12.20 1.42
C CYS A 946 12.01 -13.35 2.29
N ASP A 947 11.48 -13.03 3.47
CA ASP A 947 10.97 -13.97 4.48
C ASP A 947 11.96 -15.06 4.94
N MET A 948 13.26 -14.99 4.60
CA MET A 948 14.25 -16.01 4.99
C MET A 948 14.74 -15.83 6.44
N HIS A 949 13.84 -16.05 7.39
CA HIS A 949 14.11 -15.97 8.82
C HIS A 949 13.11 -16.83 9.60
N LYS A 950 13.17 -16.76 10.94
CA LYS A 950 12.17 -17.40 11.80
C LYS A 950 10.85 -16.64 11.74
N HIS A 951 9.77 -17.38 11.52
CA HIS A 951 8.38 -16.91 11.55
C HIS A 951 7.62 -17.59 12.67
N PHE A 952 6.73 -16.83 13.29
CA PHE A 952 5.79 -17.29 14.31
C PHE A 952 4.38 -16.96 13.83
N ILE A 953 3.54 -17.98 13.69
CA ILE A 953 2.26 -17.89 13.00
C ILE A 953 1.18 -18.43 13.91
N TYR A 954 0.06 -17.70 14.02
CA TYR A 954 -1.07 -18.10 14.86
C TYR A 954 -2.37 -18.14 14.06
N TYR A 955 -3.04 -19.29 14.11
CA TYR A 955 -4.35 -19.49 13.51
C TYR A 955 -5.17 -20.48 14.32
N ALA A 956 -6.48 -20.48 14.13
CA ALA A 956 -7.41 -21.33 14.83
C ALA A 956 -8.46 -21.88 13.87
N VAL A 957 -9.01 -23.05 14.18
CA VAL A 957 -10.11 -23.67 13.44
C VAL A 957 -11.32 -23.79 14.37
N LEU A 958 -12.44 -23.23 13.93
CA LEU A 958 -13.71 -23.18 14.65
C LEU A 958 -14.78 -23.97 13.87
N PRO A 959 -15.10 -25.20 14.28
CA PRO A 959 -16.30 -25.89 13.80
C PRO A 959 -17.53 -25.27 14.47
N HIS A 960 -18.64 -25.14 13.73
CA HIS A 960 -19.84 -24.54 14.28
C HIS A 960 -21.14 -25.09 13.66
N VAL A 961 -22.25 -24.88 14.37
CA VAL A 961 -23.61 -25.25 13.92
C VAL A 961 -24.33 -23.98 13.49
N GLY A 962 -25.09 -24.07 12.41
CA GLY A 962 -25.80 -22.94 11.81
C GLY A 962 -24.87 -22.03 11.02
N THR A 963 -25.13 -20.72 11.08
CA THR A 963 -24.38 -19.70 10.35
C THR A 963 -23.20 -19.17 11.18
N PHE A 964 -22.18 -18.62 10.50
CA PHE A 964 -21.04 -17.99 11.19
C PHE A 964 -21.46 -16.84 12.11
N GLN A 965 -22.56 -16.15 11.81
CA GLN A 965 -23.16 -15.13 12.66
C GLN A 965 -23.67 -15.72 13.98
N GLU A 966 -24.44 -16.81 13.92
CA GLU A 966 -24.98 -17.50 15.11
C GLU A 966 -23.86 -18.13 15.96
N ALA A 967 -22.75 -18.50 15.31
CA ALA A 967 -21.56 -19.06 15.94
C ALA A 967 -20.61 -18.01 16.56
N ASP A 968 -20.98 -16.72 16.55
CA ASP A 968 -20.17 -15.60 17.06
C ASP A 968 -18.75 -15.53 16.44
N VAL A 969 -18.58 -16.00 15.19
CA VAL A 969 -17.26 -16.06 14.49
C VAL A 969 -16.55 -14.71 14.49
N ILE A 970 -17.29 -13.64 14.25
CA ILE A 970 -16.75 -12.27 14.22
C ILE A 970 -16.13 -11.92 15.58
N LYS A 971 -16.85 -12.14 16.69
CA LYS A 971 -16.33 -11.89 18.04
C LYS A 971 -15.13 -12.77 18.37
N LYS A 972 -15.19 -14.07 18.01
CA LYS A 972 -14.06 -14.99 18.19
C LYS A 972 -12.81 -14.57 17.42
N ALA A 973 -12.98 -13.99 16.23
CA ALA A 973 -11.86 -13.45 15.47
C ALA A 973 -11.24 -12.21 16.15
N TYR A 974 -12.04 -11.31 16.72
CA TYR A 974 -11.56 -10.19 17.52
C TYR A 974 -10.88 -10.67 18.82
N GLU A 975 -11.49 -11.61 19.54
CA GLU A 975 -10.92 -12.23 20.76
C GLU A 975 -9.54 -12.84 20.50
N LEU A 976 -9.38 -13.62 19.41
CA LEU A 976 -8.08 -14.19 19.03
C LEU A 976 -7.06 -13.08 18.68
N ASN A 977 -7.49 -12.03 17.98
CA ASN A 977 -6.57 -11.01 17.50
C ASN A 977 -6.14 -10.03 18.60
N VAL A 978 -7.00 -9.74 19.57
CA VAL A 978 -6.76 -8.82 20.69
C VAL A 978 -6.14 -9.56 21.88
N LEU A 979 -6.76 -10.66 22.31
CA LEU A 979 -6.38 -11.39 23.52
C LEU A 979 -5.54 -12.63 23.23
N GLY A 980 -5.62 -13.22 22.04
CA GLY A 980 -4.86 -14.42 21.65
C GLY A 980 -3.35 -14.19 21.45
N SER A 981 -2.84 -12.98 21.72
CA SER A 981 -1.42 -12.75 22.01
C SER A 981 -1.02 -13.24 23.41
N ASN A 982 -1.98 -13.58 24.27
CA ASN A 982 -1.81 -14.24 25.57
C ASN A 982 -0.50 -13.93 26.32
N ASN A 983 -0.31 -12.64 26.58
CA ASN A 983 0.56 -12.11 27.64
C ASN A 983 -0.15 -10.97 28.34
N ILE A 984 -1.29 -11.30 28.96
CA ILE A 984 -2.15 -10.28 29.50
C ILE A 984 -1.50 -9.71 30.78
N PRO A 985 -1.17 -8.40 30.83
CA PRO A 985 -0.49 -7.83 31.98
C PRO A 985 -1.35 -7.90 33.24
N LEU A 986 -0.79 -8.45 34.32
CA LEU A 986 -1.41 -8.41 35.65
C LEU A 986 -1.01 -7.13 36.38
N MET A 987 -1.84 -6.10 36.24
CA MET A 987 -1.57 -4.77 36.80
C MET A 987 -1.93 -4.73 38.29
N ALA A 988 -1.01 -4.28 39.13
CA ALA A 988 -1.30 -4.12 40.56
C ALA A 988 -2.16 -2.86 40.81
N THR A 989 -3.20 -3.00 41.62
CA THR A 989 -4.12 -1.90 41.95
C THR A 989 -4.77 -2.10 43.31
N ASP A 990 -5.12 -1.01 43.98
CA ASP A 990 -5.98 -1.02 45.17
C ASP A 990 -7.38 -0.39 44.87
N LEU A 991 -7.72 -0.12 43.61
CA LEU A 991 -8.92 0.63 43.20
C LEU A 991 -10.05 -0.19 42.55
N VAL A 992 -9.77 -1.42 42.09
CA VAL A 992 -10.79 -2.24 41.39
C VAL A 992 -11.85 -2.74 42.38
N GLY A 993 -13.12 -2.54 42.03
CA GLY A 993 -14.27 -2.92 42.86
C GLY A 993 -14.78 -1.85 43.84
N ALA A 994 -14.09 -0.70 43.97
CA ALA A 994 -14.52 0.37 44.89
C ALA A 994 -14.89 1.70 44.18
N ASN A 995 -14.28 2.07 43.04
CA ASN A 995 -14.45 3.41 42.42
C ASN A 995 -14.31 3.49 40.87
N LEU A 996 -14.29 2.36 40.15
CA LEU A 996 -14.27 2.33 38.67
C LEU A 996 -15.59 1.75 38.14
N PRO A 997 -16.17 2.29 37.05
CA PRO A 997 -17.26 1.60 36.37
C PRO A 997 -16.75 0.26 35.82
N ASN A 998 -17.61 -0.75 35.87
CA ASN A 998 -17.25 -2.10 35.42
C ASN A 998 -16.99 -2.15 33.90
N SER A 999 -17.56 -1.22 33.13
CA SER A 999 -17.47 -1.17 31.66
C SER A 999 -17.58 0.26 31.16
N TRP A 1000 -16.81 0.60 30.12
CA TRP A 1000 -16.74 1.94 29.54
C TRP A 1000 -17.63 2.08 28.31
N VAL A 1001 -17.62 1.11 27.40
CA VAL A 1001 -18.50 1.04 26.23
C VAL A 1001 -19.12 -0.35 26.12
N THR A 1002 -20.46 -0.42 26.03
CA THR A 1002 -21.20 -1.67 25.83
C THR A 1002 -22.30 -1.52 24.80
N LEU A 1003 -22.66 -2.63 24.17
CA LEU A 1003 -23.71 -2.72 23.15
C LEU A 1003 -24.78 -3.72 23.59
N SER A 1004 -26.05 -3.43 23.30
CA SER A 1004 -27.18 -4.30 23.66
C SER A 1004 -27.38 -5.49 22.72
N ASP A 1005 -26.75 -5.51 21.55
CA ASP A 1005 -26.82 -6.61 20.58
C ASP A 1005 -25.43 -6.96 20.02
N ASN A 1006 -25.31 -8.15 19.45
CA ASN A 1006 -24.05 -8.71 18.94
C ASN A 1006 -23.80 -8.41 17.45
N THR A 1007 -24.72 -7.75 16.77
CA THR A 1007 -24.66 -7.53 15.32
C THR A 1007 -23.80 -6.33 14.96
N VAL A 1008 -23.67 -5.38 15.89
CA VAL A 1008 -22.85 -4.17 15.74
C VAL A 1008 -21.56 -4.30 16.54
N ILE A 1009 -20.45 -3.88 15.95
CA ILE A 1009 -19.13 -3.84 16.59
C ILE A 1009 -18.75 -2.38 16.79
N ALA A 1010 -18.39 -2.01 18.03
CA ALA A 1010 -17.70 -0.76 18.31
C ALA A 1010 -16.21 -0.97 18.06
N ASP A 1011 -15.73 -0.48 16.91
CA ASP A 1011 -14.38 -0.78 16.43
C ASP A 1011 -13.34 0.20 16.97
N THR A 1012 -13.72 1.46 17.19
CA THR A 1012 -12.80 2.51 17.67
C THR A 1012 -13.48 3.40 18.70
N VAL A 1013 -12.77 3.65 19.79
CA VAL A 1013 -13.11 4.62 20.84
C VAL A 1013 -11.86 5.47 21.07
N LYS A 1014 -11.94 6.76 20.75
CA LYS A 1014 -10.79 7.67 20.84
C LYS A 1014 -11.23 9.05 21.29
N VAL A 1015 -10.30 9.85 21.82
CA VAL A 1015 -10.56 11.27 22.04
C VAL A 1015 -10.87 11.93 20.69
N ALA A 1016 -11.91 12.75 20.65
CA ALA A 1016 -12.25 13.47 19.42
C ALA A 1016 -11.14 14.46 19.06
N ALA A 1017 -10.79 14.51 17.79
CA ALA A 1017 -9.81 15.46 17.29
C ALA A 1017 -10.42 16.87 17.29
N GLU A 1018 -9.68 17.85 17.78
CA GLU A 1018 -10.05 19.28 17.76
C GLU A 1018 -11.35 19.67 18.52
N ILE A 1019 -12.07 18.69 19.11
CA ILE A 1019 -13.31 18.90 19.84
C ILE A 1019 -13.08 18.59 21.33
N PRO A 1020 -12.91 19.62 22.18
CA PRO A 1020 -12.69 19.42 23.61
C PRO A 1020 -13.84 18.66 24.27
N ARG A 1021 -13.50 17.81 25.25
CA ARG A 1021 -14.45 17.04 26.06
C ARG A 1021 -15.42 16.18 25.25
N ALA A 1022 -14.95 15.62 24.14
CA ALA A 1022 -15.68 14.66 23.34
C ALA A 1022 -14.85 13.40 23.08
N ILE A 1023 -15.54 12.27 23.04
CA ILE A 1023 -14.98 10.99 22.57
C ILE A 1023 -15.65 10.66 21.23
N CYS A 1024 -14.86 10.26 20.24
CA CYS A 1024 -15.37 9.65 19.02
C CYS A 1024 -15.54 8.14 19.23
N VAL A 1025 -16.76 7.64 19.00
CA VAL A 1025 -17.08 6.20 18.98
C VAL A 1025 -17.52 5.82 17.58
N ARG A 1026 -16.78 4.92 16.92
CA ARG A 1026 -17.09 4.43 15.58
C ARG A 1026 -17.54 2.98 15.63
N LEU A 1027 -18.67 2.72 14.98
CA LEU A 1027 -19.30 1.41 14.96
C LEU A 1027 -19.64 1.00 13.54
N TYR A 1028 -19.74 -0.31 13.33
CA TYR A 1028 -20.27 -0.87 12.09
C TYR A 1028 -21.18 -2.06 12.35
N GLU A 1029 -22.20 -2.22 11.50
CA GLU A 1029 -23.02 -3.43 11.45
C GLU A 1029 -22.25 -4.53 10.72
N SER A 1030 -22.14 -5.70 11.32
CA SER A 1030 -21.18 -6.73 10.92
C SER A 1030 -21.83 -7.99 10.31
N PHE A 1031 -23.14 -8.17 10.46
CA PHE A 1031 -23.86 -9.38 10.03
C PHE A 1031 -24.48 -9.24 8.63
N GLY A 1032 -24.64 -8.01 8.13
CA GLY A 1032 -25.33 -7.72 6.88
C GLY A 1032 -26.84 -7.50 7.05
N GLY A 1033 -27.28 -7.07 8.24
CA GLY A 1033 -28.69 -6.92 8.61
C GLY A 1033 -29.06 -5.53 9.15
N TYR A 1034 -30.35 -5.32 9.47
CA TYR A 1034 -30.74 -4.16 10.27
C TYR A 1034 -30.49 -4.43 11.75
N ALA A 1035 -29.95 -3.44 12.45
CA ALA A 1035 -29.70 -3.52 13.89
C ALA A 1035 -30.23 -2.26 14.62
N ASN A 1036 -30.53 -2.38 15.91
CA ASN A 1036 -30.95 -1.25 16.74
C ASN A 1036 -30.24 -1.29 18.11
N PRO A 1037 -28.90 -1.25 18.13
CA PRO A 1037 -28.17 -1.32 19.38
C PRO A 1037 -28.46 -0.09 20.26
N THR A 1038 -28.46 -0.32 21.56
CA THR A 1038 -28.26 0.72 22.57
C THR A 1038 -26.79 0.72 22.95
N ILE A 1039 -26.11 1.83 22.68
CA ILE A 1039 -24.74 2.09 23.12
C ILE A 1039 -24.84 2.64 24.52
N THR A 1040 -24.18 2.01 25.49
CA THR A 1040 -24.13 2.48 26.87
C THR A 1040 -22.70 2.82 27.27
N MET A 1041 -22.53 4.02 27.81
CA MET A 1041 -21.26 4.56 28.28
C MET A 1041 -21.10 4.37 29.79
N GLY A 1042 -19.87 4.18 30.26
CA GLY A 1042 -19.54 4.09 31.69
C GLY A 1042 -19.68 5.41 32.46
N PHE A 1043 -20.10 6.49 31.79
CA PHE A 1043 -20.15 7.86 32.31
C PHE A 1043 -21.46 8.55 31.96
N GLY A 1044 -21.76 9.63 32.68
CA GLY A 1044 -22.88 10.52 32.35
C GLY A 1044 -22.69 11.17 30.99
N ILE A 1045 -23.65 10.98 30.09
CA ILE A 1045 -23.68 11.65 28.79
C ILE A 1045 -24.34 13.01 28.95
N VAL A 1046 -23.74 14.05 28.36
CA VAL A 1046 -24.31 15.41 28.28
C VAL A 1046 -25.01 15.64 26.94
N ARG A 1047 -24.37 15.22 25.84
CA ARG A 1047 -24.97 15.16 24.50
C ARG A 1047 -24.29 14.10 23.65
N VAL A 1048 -24.99 13.68 22.59
CA VAL A 1048 -24.45 12.82 21.55
C VAL A 1048 -24.73 13.45 20.20
N GLU A 1049 -23.75 13.44 19.33
CA GLU A 1049 -23.88 13.90 17.94
C GLU A 1049 -23.41 12.80 17.01
N GLU A 1050 -24.16 12.53 15.95
CA GLU A 1050 -23.65 11.76 14.82
C GLU A 1050 -22.66 12.62 14.05
N CYS A 1051 -21.53 12.03 13.68
CA CYS A 1051 -20.49 12.67 12.88
C CYS A 1051 -20.05 11.75 11.73
N ASN A 1052 -19.35 12.34 10.78
CA ASN A 1052 -18.77 11.62 9.65
C ASN A 1052 -17.39 11.02 10.04
N GLY A 1053 -16.70 10.35 9.12
CA GLY A 1053 -15.39 9.75 9.35
C GLY A 1053 -14.28 10.76 9.67
N LEU A 1054 -14.46 12.04 9.33
CA LEU A 1054 -13.58 13.16 9.66
C LEU A 1054 -14.05 13.93 10.91
N GLU A 1055 -14.99 13.35 11.66
CA GLU A 1055 -15.52 13.91 12.92
C GLU A 1055 -16.33 15.21 12.74
N ASN A 1056 -16.72 15.54 11.51
CA ASN A 1056 -17.63 16.65 11.24
C ASN A 1056 -19.06 16.28 11.65
N LYS A 1057 -19.73 17.14 12.42
CA LYS A 1057 -21.12 16.94 12.87
C LYS A 1057 -22.10 16.76 11.70
N ILE A 1058 -22.96 15.75 11.81
CA ILE A 1058 -24.08 15.47 10.91
C ILE A 1058 -25.42 15.84 11.57
N GLY A 1059 -25.63 15.45 12.83
CA GLY A 1059 -26.89 15.68 13.53
C GLY A 1059 -26.86 15.29 15.01
N ASP A 1060 -27.85 15.76 15.78
CA ASP A 1060 -27.96 15.44 17.21
C ASP A 1060 -28.66 14.09 17.42
N ILE A 1061 -28.17 13.30 18.38
CA ILE A 1061 -28.74 12.00 18.77
C ILE A 1061 -29.31 12.10 20.19
N PRO A 1062 -30.62 11.80 20.38
CA PRO A 1062 -31.20 11.72 21.72
C PRO A 1062 -30.53 10.64 22.56
N HIS A 1063 -30.32 10.93 23.86
CA HIS A 1063 -29.80 9.97 24.83
C HIS A 1063 -30.71 9.92 26.07
N THR A 1064 -30.63 8.82 26.82
CA THR A 1064 -31.32 8.64 28.10
C THR A 1064 -30.32 8.11 29.11
N GLY A 1065 -30.05 8.89 30.17
CA GLY A 1065 -29.00 8.56 31.14
C GLY A 1065 -27.64 8.43 30.46
N ASN A 1066 -27.03 7.26 30.53
CA ASN A 1066 -25.71 7.00 29.96
C ASN A 1066 -25.79 6.24 28.62
N GLY A 1067 -26.97 6.11 28.01
CA GLY A 1067 -27.14 5.34 26.79
C GLY A 1067 -27.89 6.08 25.68
N PHE A 1068 -27.63 5.70 24.44
CA PHE A 1068 -28.36 6.16 23.26
C PHE A 1068 -28.59 5.00 22.29
N SER A 1069 -29.73 5.02 21.61
CA SER A 1069 -30.13 3.96 20.67
C SER A 1069 -30.14 4.49 19.25
N VAL A 1070 -29.61 3.71 18.33
CA VAL A 1070 -29.48 4.10 16.93
C VAL A 1070 -29.75 2.92 16.01
N GLN A 1071 -30.39 3.17 14.87
CA GLN A 1071 -30.64 2.15 13.86
C GLN A 1071 -29.46 2.04 12.89
N PHE A 1072 -29.07 0.82 12.55
CA PHE A 1072 -28.11 0.52 11.49
C PHE A 1072 -28.81 -0.21 10.34
N LYS A 1073 -28.37 0.09 9.13
CA LYS A 1073 -28.63 -0.69 7.91
C LYS A 1073 -27.55 -1.76 7.74
N PRO A 1074 -27.77 -2.77 6.86
CA PRO A 1074 -26.75 -3.75 6.52
C PRO A 1074 -25.38 -3.12 6.23
N PHE A 1075 -24.34 -3.60 6.91
CA PHE A 1075 -22.94 -3.17 6.77
C PHE A 1075 -22.67 -1.68 7.00
N GLN A 1076 -23.59 -0.95 7.63
CA GLN A 1076 -23.47 0.49 7.80
C GLN A 1076 -22.42 0.84 8.87
N ILE A 1077 -21.56 1.80 8.54
CA ILE A 1077 -20.58 2.46 9.40
C ILE A 1077 -21.22 3.74 9.92
N ARG A 1078 -21.13 3.99 11.23
CA ARG A 1078 -21.58 5.24 11.86
C ARG A 1078 -20.56 5.69 12.90
N SER A 1079 -20.35 7.00 13.00
CA SER A 1079 -19.49 7.62 14.03
C SER A 1079 -20.31 8.56 14.91
N PHE A 1080 -19.97 8.63 16.19
CA PHE A 1080 -20.63 9.50 17.15
C PHE A 1080 -19.61 10.27 18.00
N LEU A 1081 -19.88 11.54 18.25
CA LEU A 1081 -19.22 12.35 19.25
C LEU A 1081 -20.04 12.31 20.54
N VAL A 1082 -19.46 11.78 21.60
CA VAL A 1082 -20.09 11.65 22.92
C VAL A 1082 -19.44 12.62 23.89
N TYR A 1083 -20.24 13.50 24.48
CA TYR A 1083 -19.77 14.55 25.40
C TYR A 1083 -20.09 14.22 26.86
N PHE A 1084 -19.18 14.57 27.76
CA PHE A 1084 -19.21 14.24 29.20
C PHE A 1084 -18.85 15.43 30.09
#